data_AF-A0A150A7K1-F1
#
_entry.id   AF-A0A150A7K1-F1
#
_cell.length_a   1.000
_cell.length_b   1.000
_cell.length_c   1.000
_cell.angle_alpha   90.00
_cell.angle_beta   90.00
_cell.angle_gamma   90.00
#
_symmetry.space_group_name_H-M   'P 1'
#
loop_
_entity.id
_entity.type
_entity.pdbx_description
1 polymer ?
#
loop_
_entity_poly.entity_id
_entity_poly.type
_entity_poly.pdbx_seq_one_letter_code
_entity_poly.pdbx_strand_id
1 'polypeptide(L)'
;MSRKSAVVIGHGMVGHRFVEALRARDESDDWSVTVLCEEPLPAYDRVGLSSYVGAWDPKELALAGNDYPDDALVDLRIGRRAATIDRESRKVTTDSGEVVAYDALVMATGSYPFVPPIPGHDRPECFVYRTLDDLDGIRKRADAAGPGAVGVVVGGGLLGLEAANALKLMGMTPHVVEFAPRLMPLQVDEGGGALLANLVTDLGLTVHTGVGTAGITEGPDGISVELSDGSVIEAALLVFSAGVRPQDQLARDAGLEVGERGGIITDLGCRTSDENIYAVGECAAVEGRCYGLVAPGYTTAEIVADRLLGGAAEFPGADLSTKLKLMGVDVASFGDAHAQTPGALEVVLSDAAKGTYAKLVVSDDAKTLLGGILVGDASAYASLRPLVGRELPGDPASLISPAGEKPGAGSLPDDAEVCSCNGVTKGAICGAIADGACDIAQVKSCTNAGTTCGGCLPTIKQLLASSGVVMSKALCEHFEQSRAELFEIVQATDTRTFSALISKYGKGSGCDICKPVVASILASTDSDHILHRNQAGLQDTNDHFLANIQKNGTYSVVPRMPGGECTPEQLIVIGEVARDFGLYTKVTGGQRIDLFGARVEQLPAIWKRLVDAGMESGQAYGKSLRTVKSCVGSTWCRYGVQDSVGMAVDLENRYRGLRSPHKIKFGVSGCARECAEARGKDVGVIATENGWNLYVGGNGGQSPKHAQLLAGGLDDETLVRYIDRYLMFYIRTADRLQRTAPWVDSLEGGLDHLKAVVCEDSLGIAADLEAAMAKHVLGYKDEWAGVLEDPEKLSRFVSFVNAPEEADPTVSFDDTGVRKVPVLMGMPKFAASTSE
;
A
#
# COMPACT_ATOMS: atom_id res chain seq x y z
N MET A 1 28.39 -36.18 -14.20
CA MET A 1 28.28 -36.75 -12.82
C MET A 1 26.79 -36.89 -12.52
N SER A 2 26.36 -37.80 -11.65
CA SER A 2 24.96 -37.78 -11.19
C SER A 2 24.74 -36.49 -10.40
N ARG A 3 23.64 -35.77 -10.68
CA ARG A 3 23.24 -34.59 -9.90
C ARG A 3 23.05 -34.98 -8.43
N LYS A 4 23.37 -34.06 -7.53
CA LYS A 4 23.11 -34.20 -6.10
C LYS A 4 21.63 -33.95 -5.80
N SER A 5 21.17 -34.49 -4.69
CA SER A 5 19.78 -34.42 -4.24
C SER A 5 19.66 -33.67 -2.91
N ALA A 6 18.89 -32.59 -2.90
CA ALA A 6 18.51 -31.87 -1.69
C ALA A 6 17.05 -32.17 -1.37
N VAL A 7 16.75 -32.66 -0.17
CA VAL A 7 15.38 -32.84 0.30
C VAL A 7 15.06 -31.72 1.29
N VAL A 8 13.94 -31.03 1.10
CA VAL A 8 13.45 -29.97 1.99
C VAL A 8 12.21 -30.47 2.70
N ILE A 9 12.23 -30.50 4.04
CA ILE A 9 11.06 -30.86 4.85
C ILE A 9 10.40 -29.57 5.33
N GLY A 10 9.27 -29.22 4.72
CA GLY A 10 8.52 -28.00 5.00
C GLY A 10 8.58 -27.01 3.84
N HIS A 11 7.40 -26.58 3.38
CA HIS A 11 7.23 -25.62 2.28
C HIS A 11 6.52 -24.34 2.74
N GLY A 12 6.95 -23.80 3.88
CA GLY A 12 6.56 -22.46 4.32
C GLY A 12 7.42 -21.38 3.66
N MET A 13 7.28 -20.13 4.10
CA MET A 13 8.05 -18.99 3.58
C MET A 13 9.57 -19.27 3.53
N VAL A 14 10.13 -19.86 4.60
CA VAL A 14 11.57 -20.13 4.70
C VAL A 14 12.01 -21.30 3.82
N GLY A 15 11.21 -22.37 3.75
CA GLY A 15 11.49 -23.50 2.86
C GLY A 15 11.49 -23.07 1.39
N HIS A 16 10.48 -22.29 1.00
CA HIS A 16 10.41 -21.70 -0.33
C HIS A 16 11.62 -20.80 -0.62
N ARG A 17 12.03 -19.94 0.33
CA ARG A 17 13.20 -19.08 0.17
C ARG A 17 14.49 -19.86 -0.03
N PHE A 18 14.68 -20.98 0.67
CA PHE A 18 15.84 -21.84 0.47
C PHE A 18 15.90 -22.38 -0.97
N VAL A 19 14.77 -22.86 -1.49
CA VAL A 19 14.70 -23.36 -2.87
C VAL A 19 14.99 -22.25 -3.88
N GLU A 20 14.39 -21.06 -3.71
CA GLU A 20 14.69 -19.90 -4.55
C GLU A 20 16.18 -19.56 -4.56
N ALA A 21 16.79 -19.46 -3.37
CA ALA A 21 18.19 -19.10 -3.21
C ALA A 21 19.13 -20.14 -3.83
N LEU A 22 18.86 -21.42 -3.62
CA LEU A 22 19.67 -22.49 -4.19
C LEU A 22 19.55 -22.53 -5.71
N ARG A 23 18.33 -22.51 -6.25
CA ARG A 23 18.10 -22.55 -7.70
C ARG A 23 18.62 -21.32 -8.42
N ALA A 24 18.57 -20.14 -7.79
CA ALA A 24 19.11 -18.91 -8.37
C ALA A 24 20.66 -18.87 -8.40
N ARG A 25 21.34 -19.62 -7.53
CA ARG A 25 22.82 -19.62 -7.41
C ARG A 25 23.50 -20.85 -8.01
N ASP A 26 22.76 -21.95 -8.18
CA ASP A 26 23.26 -23.17 -8.81
C ASP A 26 23.26 -23.05 -10.35
N GLU A 27 24.17 -22.24 -10.88
CA GLU A 27 24.29 -22.00 -12.34
C GLU A 27 24.67 -23.26 -13.14
N SER A 28 25.19 -24.29 -12.46
CA SER A 28 25.64 -25.55 -13.08
C SER A 28 24.58 -26.65 -13.07
N ASP A 29 23.41 -26.40 -12.46
CA ASP A 29 22.34 -27.39 -12.25
C ASP A 29 22.87 -28.69 -11.60
N ASP A 30 23.77 -28.53 -10.63
CA ASP A 30 24.40 -29.64 -9.89
C ASP A 30 23.43 -30.26 -8.88
N TRP A 31 22.41 -29.51 -8.44
CA TRP A 31 21.42 -29.93 -7.45
C TRP A 31 20.02 -30.08 -8.04
N SER A 32 19.37 -31.17 -7.66
CA SER A 32 17.92 -31.39 -7.76
C SER A 32 17.30 -31.29 -6.38
N VAL A 33 16.12 -30.70 -6.27
CA VAL A 33 15.44 -30.42 -5.00
C VAL A 33 14.12 -31.18 -4.95
N THR A 34 13.88 -31.92 -3.88
CA THR A 34 12.55 -32.48 -3.57
C THR A 34 12.01 -31.81 -2.31
N VAL A 35 10.83 -31.19 -2.42
CA VAL A 35 10.19 -30.49 -1.31
C VAL A 35 9.02 -31.35 -0.79
N LEU A 36 9.08 -31.73 0.48
CA LEU A 36 8.02 -32.44 1.18
C LEU A 36 7.17 -31.43 1.96
N CYS A 37 5.95 -31.19 1.49
CA CYS A 37 5.02 -30.23 2.07
C CYS A 37 3.87 -30.97 2.76
N GLU A 38 3.75 -30.85 4.08
CA GLU A 38 2.64 -31.44 4.84
C GLU A 38 1.30 -30.77 4.53
N GLU A 39 1.29 -29.44 4.35
CA GLU A 39 0.07 -28.68 4.06
C GLU A 39 -0.50 -29.01 2.66
N PRO A 40 -1.82 -28.87 2.46
CA PRO A 40 -2.46 -29.16 1.18
C PRO A 40 -2.27 -28.04 0.13
N LEU A 41 -1.45 -27.02 0.44
CA LEU A 41 -1.24 -25.84 -0.39
C LEU A 41 0.27 -25.54 -0.53
N PRO A 42 0.70 -24.97 -1.67
CA PRO A 42 2.05 -24.43 -1.81
C PRO A 42 2.34 -23.27 -0.85
N ALA A 43 3.60 -22.88 -0.73
CA ALA A 43 4.05 -21.85 0.22
C ALA A 43 3.29 -20.51 0.08
N TYR A 44 2.82 -19.97 1.20
CA TYR A 44 2.10 -18.70 1.28
C TYR A 44 2.65 -17.81 2.40
N ASP A 45 2.32 -16.52 2.36
CA ASP A 45 2.70 -15.53 3.36
C ASP A 45 1.91 -15.74 4.66
N ARG A 46 2.56 -16.37 5.64
CA ARG A 46 1.99 -16.62 6.97
C ARG A 46 2.07 -15.39 7.89
N VAL A 47 2.91 -14.41 7.57
CA VAL A 47 2.93 -13.11 8.28
C VAL A 47 1.68 -12.31 7.92
N GLY A 48 1.20 -12.48 6.68
CA GLY A 48 0.02 -11.81 6.15
C GLY A 48 -1.34 -12.45 6.47
N LEU A 49 -1.46 -13.44 7.38
CA LEU A 49 -2.69 -14.23 7.57
C LEU A 49 -3.97 -13.39 7.76
N SER A 50 -3.87 -12.23 8.41
CA SER A 50 -5.02 -11.35 8.61
C SER A 50 -5.61 -10.79 7.30
N SER A 51 -4.83 -10.74 6.21
CA SER A 51 -5.28 -10.32 4.88
C SER A 51 -6.12 -11.38 4.14
N TYR A 52 -6.06 -12.65 4.58
CA TYR A 52 -6.98 -13.69 4.10
C TYR A 52 -8.42 -13.39 4.51
N VAL A 53 -8.61 -12.72 5.66
CA VAL A 53 -9.94 -12.38 6.19
C VAL A 53 -10.61 -11.35 5.30
N GLY A 54 -11.78 -11.70 4.76
CA GLY A 54 -12.58 -10.87 3.87
C GLY A 54 -12.45 -11.29 2.40
N ALA A 55 -11.22 -11.54 1.92
CA ALA A 55 -10.99 -12.07 0.57
C ALA A 55 -11.33 -13.56 0.47
N TRP A 56 -10.92 -14.34 1.48
CA TRP A 56 -11.11 -15.79 1.56
C TRP A 56 -10.62 -16.55 0.33
N ASP A 57 -9.56 -16.03 -0.31
CA ASP A 57 -8.88 -16.65 -1.44
C ASP A 57 -7.42 -16.91 -1.05
N PRO A 58 -7.00 -18.19 -0.92
CA PRO A 58 -5.62 -18.54 -0.60
C PRO A 58 -4.59 -17.96 -1.58
N LYS A 59 -5.00 -17.64 -2.81
CA LYS A 59 -4.11 -17.09 -3.85
C LYS A 59 -3.60 -15.70 -3.53
N GLU A 60 -4.32 -14.91 -2.74
CA GLU A 60 -3.88 -13.57 -2.32
C GLU A 60 -2.65 -13.63 -1.39
N LEU A 61 -2.42 -14.78 -0.74
CA LEU A 61 -1.27 -15.04 0.11
C LEU A 61 -0.18 -15.88 -0.57
N ALA A 62 -0.41 -16.38 -1.79
CA ALA A 62 0.57 -17.22 -2.47
C ALA A 62 1.90 -16.46 -2.68
N LEU A 63 3.01 -17.08 -2.31
CA LEU A 63 4.33 -16.55 -2.64
C LEU A 63 4.58 -16.70 -4.15
N ALA A 64 5.34 -15.78 -4.73
CA ALA A 64 5.62 -15.80 -6.15
C ALA A 64 6.38 -17.09 -6.55
N GLY A 65 5.89 -17.83 -7.55
CA GLY A 65 6.55 -19.05 -8.03
C GLY A 65 6.58 -20.20 -7.01
N ASN A 66 5.67 -20.20 -6.03
CA ASN A 66 5.62 -21.20 -4.96
C ASN A 66 5.32 -22.64 -5.43
N ASP A 67 4.89 -22.82 -6.67
CA ASP A 67 4.55 -24.10 -7.31
C ASP A 67 5.58 -24.57 -8.35
N TYR A 68 6.61 -23.76 -8.65
CA TYR A 68 7.75 -24.09 -9.52
C TYR A 68 7.40 -24.70 -10.91
N PRO A 69 6.40 -24.20 -11.66
CA PRO A 69 5.89 -24.86 -12.86
C PRO A 69 6.92 -24.97 -14.01
N ASP A 70 7.91 -24.08 -14.02
CA ASP A 70 8.94 -23.98 -15.06
C ASP A 70 10.33 -24.48 -14.61
N ASP A 71 10.46 -25.06 -13.40
CA ASP A 71 11.74 -25.61 -12.91
C ASP A 71 11.71 -27.13 -12.79
N ALA A 72 12.22 -27.83 -13.81
CA ALA A 72 12.28 -29.28 -13.85
C ALA A 72 13.24 -29.90 -12.80
N LEU A 73 14.00 -29.08 -12.06
CA LEU A 73 14.90 -29.51 -11.00
C LEU A 73 14.28 -29.40 -9.61
N VAL A 74 13.05 -28.91 -9.51
CA VAL A 74 12.29 -28.86 -8.26
C VAL A 74 11.08 -29.79 -8.35
N ASP A 75 11.06 -30.81 -7.50
CA ASP A 75 9.95 -31.74 -7.32
C ASP A 75 9.18 -31.37 -6.03
N LEU A 76 8.08 -30.62 -6.19
CA LEU A 76 7.22 -30.22 -5.08
C LEU A 76 6.13 -31.26 -4.80
N ARG A 77 6.14 -31.81 -3.59
CA ARG A 77 5.18 -32.84 -3.14
C ARG A 77 4.26 -32.30 -2.05
N ILE A 78 3.09 -31.83 -2.49
CA ILE A 78 2.02 -31.27 -1.64
C ILE A 78 1.26 -32.39 -0.93
N GLY A 79 0.87 -32.16 0.33
CA GLY A 79 0.17 -33.15 1.14
C GLY A 79 1.00 -34.43 1.40
N ARG A 80 2.32 -34.28 1.51
CA ARG A 80 3.29 -35.33 1.80
C ARG A 80 4.16 -34.93 2.98
N ARG A 81 3.81 -35.44 4.17
CA ARG A 81 4.58 -35.22 5.39
C ARG A 81 5.77 -36.18 5.47
N ALA A 82 6.93 -35.68 5.86
CA ALA A 82 8.05 -36.53 6.27
C ALA A 82 7.74 -37.23 7.61
N ALA A 83 7.78 -38.56 7.63
CA ALA A 83 7.42 -39.37 8.78
C ALA A 83 8.63 -39.87 9.57
N THR A 84 9.69 -40.32 8.89
CA THR A 84 10.94 -40.78 9.52
C THR A 84 12.16 -40.37 8.70
N ILE A 85 13.29 -40.19 9.40
CA ILE A 85 14.60 -39.94 8.78
C ILE A 85 15.53 -41.10 9.18
N ASP A 86 16.09 -41.77 8.19
CA ASP A 86 17.20 -42.71 8.37
C ASP A 86 18.50 -42.02 7.96
N ARG A 87 19.30 -41.64 8.96
CA ARG A 87 20.55 -40.90 8.78
C ARG A 87 21.66 -41.77 8.20
N GLU A 88 21.69 -43.06 8.55
CA GLU A 88 22.74 -43.98 8.08
C GLU A 88 22.59 -44.25 6.59
N SER A 89 21.36 -44.47 6.12
CA SER A 89 21.07 -44.70 4.71
C SER A 89 20.72 -43.44 3.90
N ARG A 90 20.70 -42.27 4.56
CA ARG A 90 20.36 -40.94 4.01
C ARG A 90 19.03 -40.91 3.27
N LYS A 91 17.97 -41.32 3.98
CA LYS A 91 16.62 -41.42 3.41
C LYS A 91 15.57 -40.79 4.31
N VAL A 92 14.57 -40.18 3.69
CA VAL A 92 13.34 -39.73 4.34
C VAL A 92 12.20 -40.61 3.87
N THR A 93 11.40 -41.13 4.81
CA THR A 93 10.16 -41.84 4.48
C THR A 93 8.98 -40.92 4.74
N THR A 94 8.07 -40.79 3.78
CA THR A 94 6.85 -39.99 3.92
C THR A 94 5.75 -40.77 4.64
N ASP A 95 4.70 -40.07 5.06
CA ASP A 95 3.47 -40.65 5.61
C ASP A 95 2.77 -41.64 4.67
N SER A 96 2.97 -41.49 3.35
CA SER A 96 2.49 -42.43 2.33
C SER A 96 3.35 -43.69 2.16
N GLY A 97 4.49 -43.77 2.86
CA GLY A 97 5.47 -44.86 2.75
C GLY A 97 6.47 -44.70 1.62
N GLU A 98 6.41 -43.60 0.85
CA GLU A 98 7.40 -43.28 -0.16
C GLU A 98 8.76 -42.95 0.47
N VAL A 99 9.85 -43.45 -0.12
CA VAL A 99 11.21 -43.27 0.37
C VAL A 99 12.03 -42.41 -0.59
N VAL A 100 12.57 -41.31 -0.09
CA VAL A 100 13.35 -40.33 -0.85
C VAL A 100 14.79 -40.29 -0.32
N ALA A 101 15.77 -40.52 -1.19
CA ALA A 101 17.18 -40.41 -0.83
C ALA A 101 17.65 -38.95 -0.91
N TYR A 102 18.64 -38.58 -0.09
CA TYR A 102 19.23 -37.24 -0.10
C TYR A 102 20.76 -37.27 -0.01
N ASP A 103 21.40 -36.30 -0.64
CA ASP A 103 22.77 -35.88 -0.36
C ASP A 103 22.79 -34.78 0.71
N ALA A 104 21.77 -33.91 0.74
CA ALA A 104 21.53 -32.94 1.79
C ALA A 104 20.06 -32.91 2.21
N LEU A 105 19.79 -32.86 3.52
CA LEU A 105 18.46 -32.71 4.08
C LEU A 105 18.33 -31.36 4.77
N VAL A 106 17.30 -30.58 4.41
CA VAL A 106 17.03 -29.27 4.99
C VAL A 106 15.72 -29.32 5.78
N MET A 107 15.83 -29.19 7.09
CA MET A 107 14.70 -29.11 8.01
C MET A 107 14.16 -27.68 8.02
N ALA A 108 13.00 -27.46 7.43
CA ALA A 108 12.28 -26.20 7.37
C ALA A 108 10.85 -26.34 7.96
N THR A 109 10.73 -27.16 9.01
CA THR A 109 9.45 -27.54 9.63
C THR A 109 8.79 -26.41 10.42
N GLY A 110 9.52 -25.33 10.71
CA GLY A 110 8.98 -24.16 11.38
C GLY A 110 8.58 -24.44 12.84
N SER A 111 7.41 -23.93 13.23
CA SER A 111 6.90 -24.01 14.60
C SER A 111 5.39 -24.28 14.63
N TYR A 112 4.92 -24.80 15.76
CA TYR A 112 3.50 -25.01 16.05
C TYR A 112 3.01 -24.11 17.21
N PRO A 113 1.72 -23.75 17.26
CA PRO A 113 1.17 -22.93 18.35
C PRO A 113 1.24 -23.63 19.70
N PHE A 114 1.71 -22.92 20.73
CA PHE A 114 1.65 -23.42 22.09
C PHE A 114 0.24 -23.24 22.66
N VAL A 115 -0.40 -24.35 23.00
CA VAL A 115 -1.69 -24.36 23.73
C VAL A 115 -1.41 -24.63 25.21
N PRO A 116 -1.69 -23.69 26.12
CA PRO A 116 -1.49 -23.91 27.55
C PRO A 116 -2.38 -25.06 28.06
N PRO A 117 -1.92 -25.85 29.06
CA PRO A 117 -2.64 -27.02 29.57
C PRO A 117 -3.80 -26.63 30.50
N ILE A 118 -4.77 -25.91 29.96
CA ILE A 118 -5.97 -25.43 30.66
C ILE A 118 -7.06 -26.51 30.54
N PRO A 119 -7.82 -26.81 31.61
CA PRO A 119 -8.97 -27.69 31.52
C PRO A 119 -9.98 -27.21 30.45
N GLY A 120 -10.28 -28.07 29.47
CA GLY A 120 -11.19 -27.77 28.36
C GLY A 120 -10.57 -27.10 27.13
N HIS A 121 -9.24 -27.00 27.05
CA HIS A 121 -8.53 -26.45 25.87
C HIS A 121 -8.77 -27.25 24.57
N ASP A 122 -9.20 -28.51 24.67
CA ASP A 122 -9.44 -29.46 23.59
C ASP A 122 -10.88 -29.44 23.05
N ARG A 123 -11.70 -28.49 23.51
CA ARG A 123 -13.06 -28.31 23.02
C ARG A 123 -13.10 -27.94 21.52
N PRO A 124 -14.16 -28.33 20.79
CA PRO A 124 -14.30 -28.00 19.35
C PRO A 124 -14.33 -26.51 19.02
N GLU A 125 -14.71 -25.66 19.98
CA GLU A 125 -14.75 -24.20 19.86
C GLU A 125 -13.38 -23.53 20.13
N CYS A 126 -12.37 -24.31 20.50
CA CYS A 126 -11.00 -23.84 20.74
C CYS A 126 -10.16 -24.02 19.48
N PHE A 127 -9.60 -22.93 18.99
CA PHE A 127 -8.77 -22.86 17.79
C PHE A 127 -7.37 -22.34 18.12
N VAL A 128 -6.46 -22.48 17.15
CA VAL A 128 -5.18 -21.79 17.14
C VAL A 128 -5.16 -20.81 15.95
N TYR A 129 -4.14 -19.97 15.85
CA TYR A 129 -4.00 -19.02 14.74
C TYR A 129 -2.66 -19.22 14.03
N ARG A 130 -2.64 -20.08 13.01
CA ARG A 130 -1.38 -20.44 12.32
C ARG A 130 -1.51 -20.77 10.84
N THR A 131 -2.51 -21.53 10.43
CA THR A 131 -2.70 -22.01 9.05
C THR A 131 -3.99 -21.45 8.45
N LEU A 132 -4.14 -21.56 7.13
CA LEU A 132 -5.41 -21.19 6.48
C LEU A 132 -6.57 -22.10 6.95
N ASP A 133 -6.31 -23.38 7.20
CA ASP A 133 -7.29 -24.31 7.76
C ASP A 133 -7.78 -23.87 9.14
N ASP A 134 -6.88 -23.33 9.99
CA ASP A 134 -7.26 -22.76 11.27
C ASP A 134 -8.20 -21.56 11.09
N LEU A 135 -7.87 -20.65 10.16
CA LEU A 135 -8.69 -19.47 9.87
C LEU A 135 -10.05 -19.86 9.29
N ASP A 136 -10.12 -20.88 8.44
CA ASP A 136 -11.37 -21.41 7.89
C ASP A 136 -12.22 -22.06 8.99
N GLY A 137 -11.59 -22.76 9.95
CA GLY A 137 -12.25 -23.27 11.16
C GLY A 137 -12.85 -22.17 12.03
N ILE A 138 -12.05 -21.13 12.32
CA ILE A 138 -12.49 -19.95 13.07
C ILE A 138 -13.64 -19.26 12.34
N ARG A 139 -13.51 -19.03 11.03
CA ARG A 139 -14.55 -18.41 10.19
C ARG A 139 -15.85 -19.20 10.26
N LYS A 140 -15.80 -20.51 10.06
CA LYS A 140 -16.99 -21.37 10.08
C LYS A 140 -17.72 -21.25 11.41
N ARG A 141 -16.98 -21.16 12.53
CA ARG A 141 -17.57 -20.98 13.85
C ARG A 141 -18.12 -19.57 14.06
N ALA A 142 -17.40 -18.54 13.62
CA ALA A 142 -17.84 -17.15 13.65
C ALA A 142 -19.13 -16.95 12.85
N ASP A 143 -19.19 -17.46 11.61
CA ASP A 143 -20.36 -17.40 10.73
C ASP A 143 -21.57 -18.11 11.35
N ALA A 144 -21.35 -19.24 12.03
CA ALA A 144 -22.42 -19.98 12.72
C ALA A 144 -22.96 -19.25 13.95
N ALA A 145 -22.12 -18.50 14.66
CA ALA A 145 -22.50 -17.71 15.83
C ALA A 145 -23.19 -16.39 15.46
N GLY A 146 -22.84 -15.82 14.31
CA GLY A 146 -23.41 -14.61 13.76
C GLY A 146 -22.73 -13.31 14.22
N PRO A 147 -23.06 -12.17 13.60
CA PRO A 147 -22.43 -10.88 13.91
C PRO A 147 -22.63 -10.46 15.37
N GLY A 148 -21.59 -9.91 15.98
CA GLY A 148 -21.57 -9.47 17.38
C GLY A 148 -21.34 -10.57 18.39
N ALA A 149 -21.21 -11.84 17.97
CA ALA A 149 -20.82 -12.92 18.87
C ALA A 149 -19.43 -12.67 19.48
N VAL A 150 -19.26 -13.04 20.75
CA VAL A 150 -17.99 -12.86 21.47
C VAL A 150 -16.98 -13.93 21.04
N GLY A 151 -15.76 -13.51 20.76
CA GLY A 151 -14.62 -14.40 20.52
C GLY A 151 -13.46 -14.07 21.44
N VAL A 152 -12.91 -15.05 22.12
CA VAL A 152 -11.79 -14.85 23.06
C VAL A 152 -10.47 -15.15 22.36
N VAL A 153 -9.45 -14.33 22.59
CA VAL A 153 -8.06 -14.59 22.17
C VAL A 153 -7.20 -14.65 23.41
N VAL A 154 -6.54 -15.80 23.63
CA VAL A 154 -5.61 -16.01 24.75
C VAL A 154 -4.19 -15.67 24.29
N GLY A 155 -3.66 -14.56 24.79
CA GLY A 155 -2.38 -13.96 24.45
C GLY A 155 -2.56 -12.59 23.79
N GLY A 156 -1.95 -11.56 24.39
CA GLY A 156 -1.93 -10.17 23.94
C GLY A 156 -0.63 -9.74 23.28
N GLY A 157 0.12 -10.70 22.71
CA GLY A 157 1.29 -10.43 21.86
C GLY A 157 0.91 -10.07 20.41
N LEU A 158 1.91 -9.99 19.54
CA LEU A 158 1.75 -9.63 18.11
C LEU A 158 0.65 -10.47 17.42
N LEU A 159 0.81 -11.80 17.41
CA LEU A 159 -0.14 -12.72 16.77
C LEU A 159 -1.53 -12.69 17.43
N GLY A 160 -1.59 -12.45 18.74
CA GLY A 160 -2.86 -12.42 19.46
C GLY A 160 -3.68 -11.18 19.10
N LEU A 161 -3.01 -10.04 18.97
CA LEU A 161 -3.64 -8.83 18.49
C LEU A 161 -4.06 -8.92 17.01
N GLU A 162 -3.28 -9.61 16.17
CA GLU A 162 -3.68 -9.91 14.79
C GLU A 162 -4.89 -10.85 14.73
N ALA A 163 -4.92 -11.90 15.55
CA ALA A 163 -6.06 -12.81 15.66
C ALA A 163 -7.31 -12.07 16.16
N ALA A 164 -7.18 -11.16 17.13
CA ALA A 164 -8.29 -10.34 17.60
C ALA A 164 -8.84 -9.43 16.50
N ASN A 165 -7.96 -8.83 15.68
CA ASN A 165 -8.37 -8.08 14.51
C ASN A 165 -9.05 -8.96 13.45
N ALA A 166 -8.56 -10.18 13.22
CA ALA A 166 -9.19 -11.14 12.34
C ALA A 166 -10.63 -11.46 12.79
N LEU A 167 -10.85 -11.73 14.08
CA LEU A 167 -12.20 -11.94 14.64
C LEU A 167 -13.10 -10.71 14.44
N LYS A 168 -12.57 -9.51 14.64
CA LYS A 168 -13.32 -8.27 14.40
C LYS A 168 -13.71 -8.11 12.94
N LEU A 169 -12.82 -8.39 11.99
CA LEU A 169 -13.09 -8.34 10.56
C LEU A 169 -14.16 -9.37 10.14
N MET A 170 -14.27 -10.48 10.87
CA MET A 170 -15.37 -11.45 10.75
C MET A 170 -16.68 -11.00 11.41
N GLY A 171 -16.72 -9.80 12.00
CA GLY A 171 -17.90 -9.22 12.63
C GLY A 171 -18.13 -9.65 14.08
N MET A 172 -17.15 -10.29 14.73
CA MET A 172 -17.23 -10.67 16.14
C MET A 172 -16.83 -9.52 17.09
N THR A 173 -17.11 -9.69 18.37
CA THR A 173 -16.62 -8.82 19.46
C THR A 173 -15.42 -9.49 20.16
N PRO A 174 -14.18 -9.09 19.86
CA PRO A 174 -13.00 -9.78 20.37
C PRO A 174 -12.68 -9.39 21.82
N HIS A 175 -12.39 -10.40 22.64
CA HIS A 175 -11.85 -10.24 23.99
C HIS A 175 -10.42 -10.78 24.00
N VAL A 176 -9.43 -9.94 24.32
CA VAL A 176 -8.02 -10.34 24.44
C VAL A 176 -7.69 -10.57 25.90
N VAL A 177 -7.24 -11.77 26.25
CA VAL A 177 -6.82 -12.16 27.59
C VAL A 177 -5.30 -12.31 27.61
N GLU A 178 -4.62 -11.45 28.37
CA GLU A 178 -3.17 -11.43 28.50
C GLU A 178 -2.77 -11.61 29.96
N PHE A 179 -1.92 -12.60 30.20
CA PHE A 179 -1.42 -12.94 31.53
C PHE A 179 -0.53 -11.84 32.11
N ALA A 180 0.29 -11.22 31.27
CA ALA A 180 1.11 -10.07 31.65
C ALA A 180 0.23 -8.86 31.97
N PRO A 181 0.71 -7.91 32.80
CA PRO A 181 -0.07 -6.72 33.17
C PRO A 181 -0.31 -5.74 32.00
N ARG A 182 0.26 -6.02 30.81
CA ARG A 182 0.17 -5.18 29.62
C ARG A 182 0.21 -6.02 28.34
N LEU A 183 -0.33 -5.47 27.26
CA LEU A 183 -0.18 -6.01 25.90
C LEU A 183 1.27 -5.93 25.43
N MET A 184 1.65 -6.81 24.50
CA MET A 184 2.98 -6.89 23.89
C MET A 184 4.14 -6.77 24.90
N PRO A 185 4.15 -7.55 25.99
CA PRO A 185 5.05 -7.33 27.13
C PRO A 185 6.55 -7.47 26.79
N LEU A 186 6.87 -8.14 25.68
CA LEU A 186 8.23 -8.27 25.15
C LEU A 186 8.68 -7.03 24.37
N GLN A 187 7.75 -6.28 23.78
CA GLN A 187 8.04 -5.15 22.87
C GLN A 187 7.78 -3.78 23.51
N VAL A 188 6.79 -3.66 24.39
CA VAL A 188 6.41 -2.37 24.99
C VAL A 188 6.55 -2.36 26.50
N ASP A 189 6.91 -1.19 27.02
CA ASP A 189 6.97 -0.90 28.45
C ASP A 189 5.58 -0.51 28.99
N GLU A 190 5.52 -0.10 30.25
CA GLU A 190 4.26 0.25 30.92
C GLU A 190 3.54 1.43 30.24
N GLY A 191 4.27 2.49 29.88
CA GLY A 191 3.71 3.67 29.21
C GLY A 191 3.18 3.36 27.81
N GLY A 192 3.98 2.66 27.00
CA GLY A 192 3.56 2.23 25.66
C GLY A 192 2.41 1.22 25.71
N GLY A 193 2.43 0.30 26.68
CA GLY A 193 1.37 -0.69 26.89
C GLY A 193 0.03 -0.06 27.30
N ALA A 194 0.04 0.94 28.17
CA ALA A 194 -1.17 1.66 28.57
C ALA A 194 -1.81 2.42 27.38
N LEU A 195 -0.99 3.10 26.57
CA LEU A 195 -1.49 3.75 25.36
C LEU A 195 -2.02 2.73 24.35
N LEU A 196 -1.30 1.63 24.13
CA LEU A 196 -1.72 0.57 23.22
C LEU A 196 -3.08 -0.01 23.63
N ALA A 197 -3.28 -0.28 24.92
CA ALA A 197 -4.54 -0.78 25.45
C ALA A 197 -5.71 0.19 25.17
N ASN A 198 -5.51 1.50 25.35
CA ASN A 198 -6.52 2.50 25.01
C ASN A 198 -6.83 2.50 23.52
N LEU A 199 -5.80 2.55 22.67
CA LEU A 199 -5.97 2.61 21.21
C LEU A 199 -6.72 1.39 20.67
N VAL A 200 -6.41 0.17 21.15
CA VAL A 200 -7.13 -1.03 20.71
C VAL A 200 -8.54 -1.12 21.29
N THR A 201 -8.77 -0.55 22.47
CA THR A 201 -10.11 -0.46 23.07
C THR A 201 -11.02 0.50 22.31
N ASP A 202 -10.51 1.65 21.88
CA ASP A 202 -11.23 2.60 21.00
C ASP A 202 -11.57 1.98 19.64
N LEU A 203 -10.78 0.98 19.24
CA LEU A 203 -11.02 0.15 18.09
C LEU A 203 -11.99 -1.02 18.38
N GLY A 204 -12.62 -1.10 19.54
CA GLY A 204 -13.68 -2.07 19.85
C GLY A 204 -13.18 -3.46 20.25
N LEU A 205 -11.93 -3.59 20.70
CA LEU A 205 -11.46 -4.80 21.40
C LEU A 205 -11.70 -4.62 22.90
N THR A 206 -12.06 -5.70 23.59
CA THR A 206 -12.07 -5.72 25.06
C THR A 206 -10.77 -6.36 25.55
N VAL A 207 -10.00 -5.66 26.37
CA VAL A 207 -8.69 -6.15 26.83
C VAL A 207 -8.74 -6.50 28.31
N HIS A 208 -8.26 -7.69 28.65
CA HIS A 208 -8.10 -8.21 30.00
C HIS A 208 -6.63 -8.50 30.25
N THR A 209 -5.91 -7.62 30.93
CA THR A 209 -4.48 -7.82 31.28
C THR A 209 -4.31 -8.24 32.73
N GLY A 210 -3.18 -8.87 33.05
CA GLY A 210 -2.87 -9.35 34.39
C GLY A 210 -3.70 -10.55 34.82
N VAL A 211 -4.39 -11.20 33.88
CA VAL A 211 -5.31 -12.32 34.12
C VAL A 211 -5.04 -13.45 33.13
N GLY A 212 -5.10 -14.68 33.60
CA GLY A 212 -4.97 -15.88 32.76
C GLY A 212 -6.30 -16.63 32.65
N THR A 213 -6.40 -17.53 31.68
CA THR A 213 -7.54 -18.45 31.60
C THR A 213 -7.39 -19.59 32.62
N ALA A 214 -8.40 -19.78 33.47
CA ALA A 214 -8.44 -20.80 34.52
C ALA A 214 -9.16 -22.08 34.07
N GLY A 215 -10.21 -21.96 33.25
CA GLY A 215 -10.98 -23.10 32.75
C GLY A 215 -11.89 -22.74 31.58
N ILE A 216 -12.20 -23.73 30.74
CA ILE A 216 -13.08 -23.59 29.58
C ILE A 216 -14.17 -24.65 29.66
N THR A 217 -15.40 -24.23 29.92
CA THR A 217 -16.58 -25.11 30.04
C THR A 217 -17.57 -24.86 28.91
N GLU A 218 -18.57 -25.74 28.78
CA GLU A 218 -19.72 -25.49 27.90
C GLU A 218 -20.52 -24.32 28.46
N GLY A 219 -20.92 -23.41 27.58
CA GLY A 219 -21.64 -22.18 27.92
C GLY A 219 -22.83 -21.93 27.00
N PRO A 220 -23.75 -21.02 27.38
CA PRO A 220 -24.93 -20.65 26.59
C PRO A 220 -24.62 -20.23 25.14
N ASP A 221 -23.49 -19.55 24.92
CA ASP A 221 -23.07 -19.05 23.60
C ASP A 221 -22.09 -20.00 22.88
N GLY A 222 -21.77 -21.14 23.51
CA GLY A 222 -20.79 -22.12 23.05
C GLY A 222 -19.88 -22.54 24.20
N ILE A 223 -19.03 -21.62 24.65
CA ILE A 223 -18.10 -21.84 25.76
C ILE A 223 -18.18 -20.73 26.80
N SER A 224 -17.96 -21.10 28.06
CA SER A 224 -17.72 -20.16 29.16
C SER A 224 -16.24 -20.22 29.53
N VAL A 225 -15.56 -19.08 29.48
CA VAL A 225 -14.13 -18.95 29.76
C VAL A 225 -13.96 -18.31 31.14
N GLU A 226 -13.56 -19.09 32.14
CA GLU A 226 -13.24 -18.61 33.48
C GLU A 226 -11.83 -18.03 33.50
N LEU A 227 -11.67 -16.82 34.03
CA LEU A 227 -10.39 -16.15 34.20
C LEU A 227 -9.87 -16.32 35.63
N SER A 228 -8.57 -16.10 35.83
CA SER A 228 -7.88 -16.28 37.11
C SER A 228 -8.33 -15.32 38.22
N ASP A 229 -9.04 -14.25 37.87
CA ASP A 229 -9.64 -13.31 38.82
C ASP A 229 -11.10 -13.67 39.19
N GLY A 230 -11.60 -14.80 38.67
CA GLY A 230 -12.97 -15.29 38.88
C GLY A 230 -14.02 -14.67 37.94
N SER A 231 -13.63 -13.78 37.03
CA SER A 231 -14.52 -13.31 35.97
C SER A 231 -14.77 -14.41 34.93
N VAL A 232 -15.92 -14.34 34.26
CA VAL A 232 -16.33 -15.32 33.24
C VAL A 232 -16.72 -14.58 31.97
N ILE A 233 -16.21 -15.06 30.84
CA ILE A 233 -16.55 -14.56 29.50
C ILE A 233 -17.33 -15.65 28.76
N GLU A 234 -18.58 -15.38 28.41
CA GLU A 234 -19.35 -16.21 27.48
C GLU A 234 -18.90 -15.91 26.05
N ALA A 235 -18.55 -16.95 25.30
CA ALA A 235 -17.98 -16.81 23.96
C ALA A 235 -18.42 -17.93 23.01
N ALA A 236 -18.47 -17.60 21.72
CA ALA A 236 -18.74 -18.57 20.68
C ALA A 236 -17.53 -19.43 20.33
N LEU A 237 -16.33 -18.86 20.47
CA LEU A 237 -15.06 -19.51 20.20
C LEU A 237 -13.92 -18.88 21.01
N LEU A 238 -12.83 -19.63 21.13
CA LEU A 238 -11.57 -19.17 21.70
C LEU A 238 -10.42 -19.46 20.74
N VAL A 239 -9.46 -18.54 20.64
CA VAL A 239 -8.24 -18.68 19.84
C VAL A 239 -7.02 -18.61 20.77
N PHE A 240 -6.19 -19.65 20.75
CA PHE A 240 -4.92 -19.66 21.46
C PHE A 240 -3.82 -19.00 20.64
N SER A 241 -3.20 -17.97 21.22
CA SER A 241 -2.03 -17.26 20.72
C SER A 241 -1.01 -17.01 21.84
N ALA A 242 -0.72 -18.05 22.63
CA ALA A 242 0.19 -17.99 23.78
C ALA A 242 1.69 -18.19 23.43
N GLY A 243 2.05 -17.98 22.15
CA GLY A 243 3.38 -18.22 21.60
C GLY A 243 3.47 -19.49 20.77
N VAL A 244 4.68 -19.80 20.28
CA VAL A 244 4.97 -20.96 19.43
C VAL A 244 6.10 -21.83 20.00
N ARG A 245 6.20 -23.06 19.51
CA ARG A 245 7.26 -24.01 19.83
C ARG A 245 7.86 -24.59 18.54
N PRO A 246 9.19 -24.71 18.44
CA PRO A 246 9.85 -25.32 17.30
C PRO A 246 9.28 -26.72 17.00
N GLN A 247 9.03 -27.03 15.72
CA GLN A 247 8.57 -28.34 15.29
C GLN A 247 9.77 -29.27 15.07
N ASP A 248 10.34 -29.76 16.17
CA ASP A 248 11.61 -30.50 16.23
C ASP A 248 11.46 -32.02 16.42
N GLN A 249 10.21 -32.53 16.51
CA GLN A 249 9.95 -33.93 16.86
C GLN A 249 10.60 -34.92 15.88
N LEU A 250 10.51 -34.66 14.57
CA LEU A 250 11.14 -35.50 13.55
C LEU A 250 12.67 -35.56 13.70
N ALA A 251 13.30 -34.45 14.06
CA ALA A 251 14.74 -34.38 14.31
C ALA A 251 15.13 -35.15 15.59
N ARG A 252 14.32 -35.02 16.65
CA ARG A 252 14.48 -35.74 17.91
C ARG A 252 14.39 -37.25 17.70
N ASP A 253 13.40 -37.70 16.96
CA ASP A 253 13.20 -39.13 16.64
C ASP A 253 14.31 -39.68 15.75
N ALA A 254 14.91 -38.83 14.91
CA ALA A 254 16.11 -39.13 14.12
C ALA A 254 17.42 -39.07 14.93
N GLY A 255 17.37 -38.75 16.23
CA GLY A 255 18.54 -38.66 17.09
C GLY A 255 19.45 -37.45 16.80
N LEU A 256 18.92 -36.38 16.22
CA LEU A 256 19.63 -35.10 16.11
C LEU A 256 19.63 -34.36 17.45
N GLU A 257 20.63 -33.52 17.65
CA GLU A 257 20.72 -32.70 18.85
C GLU A 257 19.66 -31.60 18.84
N VAL A 258 18.97 -31.45 19.96
CA VAL A 258 17.84 -30.52 20.12
C VAL A 258 17.99 -29.78 21.45
N GLY A 259 17.67 -28.49 21.44
CA GLY A 259 17.82 -27.62 22.61
C GLY A 259 16.90 -28.02 23.77
N GLU A 260 17.29 -27.66 25.00
CA GLU A 260 16.48 -27.93 26.20
C GLU A 260 15.07 -27.32 26.12
N ARG A 261 14.92 -26.19 25.41
CA ARG A 261 13.65 -25.51 25.18
C ARG A 261 13.02 -25.84 23.82
N GLY A 262 13.50 -26.89 23.17
CA GLY A 262 13.16 -27.28 21.81
C GLY A 262 13.98 -26.55 20.74
N GLY A 263 13.86 -27.04 19.51
CA GLY A 263 14.59 -26.55 18.33
C GLY A 263 15.81 -27.39 18.02
N ILE A 264 16.10 -27.57 16.73
CA ILE A 264 17.21 -28.37 16.22
C ILE A 264 18.49 -27.56 16.37
N ILE A 265 19.46 -28.05 17.15
CA ILE A 265 20.71 -27.30 17.37
C ILE A 265 21.51 -27.26 16.09
N THR A 266 21.98 -26.07 15.73
CA THR A 266 22.88 -25.88 14.59
C THR A 266 24.07 -24.99 14.93
N ASP A 267 25.15 -25.17 14.18
CA ASP A 267 26.24 -24.19 14.12
C ASP A 267 25.80 -22.91 13.35
N LEU A 268 26.69 -21.91 13.27
CA LEU A 268 26.45 -20.68 12.50
C LEU A 268 26.27 -20.92 10.99
N GLY A 269 26.73 -22.05 10.46
CA GLY A 269 26.47 -22.50 9.09
C GLY A 269 25.13 -23.21 8.93
N CYS A 270 24.29 -23.20 9.97
CA CYS A 270 22.97 -23.84 10.02
C CYS A 270 23.01 -25.37 9.86
N ARG A 271 24.18 -25.99 10.09
CA ARG A 271 24.36 -27.44 10.04
C ARG A 271 24.11 -28.06 11.41
N THR A 272 23.43 -29.21 11.44
CA THR A 272 23.10 -29.95 12.66
C THR A 272 24.26 -30.81 13.16
N SER A 273 24.02 -31.68 14.14
CA SER A 273 24.98 -32.71 14.56
C SER A 273 25.26 -33.79 13.49
N ASP A 274 24.53 -33.79 12.37
CA ASP A 274 24.81 -34.58 11.18
C ASP A 274 25.36 -33.69 10.06
N GLU A 275 26.44 -34.13 9.39
CA GLU A 275 27.10 -33.33 8.36
C GLU A 275 26.25 -33.08 7.11
N ASN A 276 25.24 -33.94 6.87
CA ASN A 276 24.39 -33.89 5.69
C ASN A 276 22.99 -33.31 6.00
N ILE A 277 22.75 -32.83 7.23
CA ILE A 277 21.46 -32.30 7.66
C ILE A 277 21.60 -30.88 8.20
N TYR A 278 20.76 -29.99 7.70
CA TYR A 278 20.67 -28.58 8.05
C TYR A 278 19.30 -28.26 8.63
N ALA A 279 19.20 -27.17 9.40
CA ALA A 279 17.92 -26.65 9.85
C ALA A 279 17.84 -25.14 9.62
N VAL A 280 16.68 -24.65 9.15
CA VAL A 280 16.44 -23.25 8.81
C VAL A 280 15.10 -22.78 9.37
N GLY A 281 14.96 -21.47 9.62
CA GLY A 281 13.71 -20.90 10.13
C GLY A 281 13.44 -21.21 11.60
N GLU A 282 12.17 -21.20 11.99
CA GLU A 282 11.77 -21.28 13.41
C GLU A 282 12.09 -22.63 14.09
N CYS A 283 12.33 -23.69 13.32
CA CYS A 283 12.74 -24.98 13.88
C CYS A 283 14.23 -25.02 14.25
N ALA A 284 15.05 -24.09 13.75
CA ALA A 284 16.48 -24.05 13.98
C ALA A 284 16.82 -23.27 15.26
N ALA A 285 17.63 -23.90 16.12
CA ALA A 285 18.25 -23.31 17.30
C ALA A 285 19.73 -23.00 16.98
N VAL A 286 19.96 -21.91 16.24
CA VAL A 286 21.31 -21.47 15.85
C VAL A 286 22.10 -21.07 17.09
N GLU A 287 23.20 -21.78 17.36
CA GLU A 287 23.97 -21.66 18.61
C GLU A 287 23.05 -21.75 19.86
N GLY A 288 22.05 -22.64 19.80
CA GLY A 288 21.10 -22.88 20.89
C GLY A 288 19.95 -21.88 20.99
N ARG A 289 19.80 -20.92 20.07
CA ARG A 289 18.74 -19.92 20.08
C ARG A 289 17.78 -20.04 18.89
N CYS A 290 16.49 -20.14 19.19
CA CYS A 290 15.42 -20.09 18.18
C CYS A 290 14.97 -18.65 17.92
N TYR A 291 14.59 -18.35 16.68
CA TYR A 291 14.08 -17.05 16.26
C TYR A 291 12.68 -17.19 15.65
N GLY A 292 11.67 -16.61 16.30
CA GLY A 292 10.28 -16.60 15.83
C GLY A 292 9.98 -15.44 14.86
N LEU A 293 10.85 -15.23 13.86
CA LEU A 293 10.75 -14.13 12.89
C LEU A 293 11.14 -14.62 11.50
N VAL A 294 10.46 -14.12 10.47
CA VAL A 294 10.69 -14.54 9.07
C VAL A 294 12.06 -14.12 8.55
N ALA A 295 12.53 -12.91 8.88
CA ALA A 295 13.79 -12.37 8.34
C ALA A 295 15.02 -13.20 8.76
N PRO A 296 15.20 -13.56 10.06
CA PRO A 296 16.21 -14.54 10.46
C PRO A 296 16.06 -15.88 9.73
N GLY A 297 14.83 -16.34 9.50
CA GLY A 297 14.56 -17.55 8.73
C GLY A 297 15.09 -17.47 7.30
N TYR A 298 14.82 -16.37 6.58
CA TYR A 298 15.38 -16.13 5.25
C TYR A 298 16.91 -16.12 5.28
N THR A 299 17.54 -15.46 6.25
CA THR A 299 19.00 -15.48 6.40
C THR A 299 19.53 -16.91 6.56
N THR A 300 18.91 -17.74 7.38
CA THR A 300 19.33 -19.15 7.52
C THR A 300 19.15 -19.96 6.24
N ALA A 301 18.09 -19.72 5.47
CA ALA A 301 17.88 -20.34 4.16
C ALA A 301 18.98 -19.96 3.16
N GLU A 302 19.34 -18.68 3.10
CA GLU A 302 20.40 -18.15 2.24
C GLU A 302 21.78 -18.72 2.58
N ILE A 303 22.06 -18.91 3.88
CA ILE A 303 23.29 -19.52 4.37
C ILE A 303 23.38 -20.98 3.95
N VAL A 304 22.31 -21.76 4.13
CA VAL A 304 22.34 -23.18 3.73
C VAL A 304 22.50 -23.31 2.22
N ALA A 305 21.85 -22.47 1.42
CA ALA A 305 22.05 -22.44 -0.03
C ALA A 305 23.52 -22.15 -0.41
N ASP A 306 24.16 -21.17 0.24
CA ASP A 306 25.60 -20.88 0.05
C ASP A 306 26.48 -22.07 0.44
N ARG A 307 26.22 -22.70 1.59
CA ARG A 307 26.99 -23.85 2.09
C ARG A 307 26.90 -25.06 1.17
N LEU A 308 25.73 -25.35 0.59
CA LEU A 308 25.57 -26.47 -0.36
C LEU A 308 26.32 -26.25 -1.69
N LEU A 309 26.59 -24.99 -2.04
CA LEU A 309 27.39 -24.59 -3.20
C LEU A 309 28.89 -24.42 -2.87
N GLY A 310 29.32 -24.80 -1.67
CA GLY A 310 30.72 -24.76 -1.24
C GLY A 310 31.17 -23.44 -0.64
N GLY A 311 30.24 -22.53 -0.34
CA GLY A 311 30.52 -21.27 0.33
C GLY A 311 30.79 -21.39 1.84
N ALA A 312 30.92 -20.25 2.50
CA ALA A 312 31.34 -20.14 3.89
C ALA A 312 30.47 -19.19 4.73
N ALA A 313 29.24 -18.86 4.29
CA ALA A 313 28.36 -17.95 4.99
C ALA A 313 28.01 -18.42 6.42
N GLU A 314 27.90 -17.48 7.34
CA GLU A 314 27.60 -17.72 8.76
C GLU A 314 26.49 -16.78 9.24
N PHE A 315 25.69 -17.25 10.18
CA PHE A 315 24.58 -16.50 10.74
C PHE A 315 25.09 -15.32 11.59
N PRO A 316 24.80 -14.07 11.20
CA PRO A 316 25.38 -12.90 11.87
C PRO A 316 24.65 -12.51 13.16
N GLY A 317 23.60 -13.25 13.54
CA GLY A 317 22.64 -12.86 14.56
C GLY A 317 21.32 -12.36 13.95
N ALA A 318 20.33 -12.12 14.80
CA ALA A 318 19.00 -11.65 14.38
C ALA A 318 18.70 -10.27 14.95
N ASP A 319 18.15 -9.40 14.11
CA ASP A 319 17.43 -8.22 14.59
C ASP A 319 16.05 -8.65 15.11
N LEU A 320 15.76 -8.34 16.37
CA LEU A 320 14.49 -8.63 17.04
C LEU A 320 13.54 -7.43 16.98
N SER A 321 13.91 -6.38 16.26
CA SER A 321 13.06 -5.22 16.04
C SER A 321 11.78 -5.67 15.37
N THR A 322 10.66 -5.17 15.88
CA THR A 322 9.33 -5.52 15.42
C THR A 322 8.55 -4.26 15.15
N LYS A 323 7.76 -4.29 14.07
CA LYS A 323 6.81 -3.24 13.75
C LYS A 323 5.47 -3.89 13.47
N LEU A 324 4.49 -3.60 14.31
CA LEU A 324 3.10 -4.01 14.13
C LEU A 324 2.31 -2.82 13.59
N LYS A 325 1.50 -3.07 12.55
CA LYS A 325 0.51 -2.12 12.07
C LYS A 325 -0.86 -2.76 12.21
N LEU A 326 -1.51 -2.49 13.33
CA LEU A 326 -2.79 -3.11 13.66
C LEU A 326 -3.89 -2.07 13.61
N MET A 327 -4.88 -2.22 12.71
CA MET A 327 -6.12 -1.43 12.74
C MET A 327 -5.93 0.11 12.73
N GLY A 328 -4.81 0.59 12.18
CA GLY A 328 -4.46 2.02 12.19
C GLY A 328 -3.62 2.46 13.39
N VAL A 329 -3.30 1.55 14.31
CA VAL A 329 -2.32 1.73 15.39
C VAL A 329 -0.98 1.21 14.94
N ASP A 330 0.02 2.10 14.92
CA ASP A 330 1.39 1.75 14.64
C ASP A 330 2.15 1.49 15.95
N VAL A 331 2.78 0.33 16.08
CA VAL A 331 3.68 -0.02 17.18
C VAL A 331 5.02 -0.43 16.61
N ALA A 332 6.12 0.08 17.16
CA ALA A 332 7.45 -0.41 16.85
C ALA A 332 8.32 -0.52 18.09
N SER A 333 9.17 -1.54 18.12
CA SER A 333 10.18 -1.78 19.15
C SER A 333 11.48 -2.17 18.48
N PHE A 334 12.60 -1.62 18.93
CA PHE A 334 13.92 -1.90 18.35
C PHE A 334 15.03 -1.82 19.40
N GLY A 335 16.11 -2.57 19.17
CA GLY A 335 17.27 -2.62 20.07
C GLY A 335 16.91 -3.00 21.52
N ASP A 336 17.61 -2.41 22.47
CA ASP A 336 17.34 -2.52 23.90
C ASP A 336 16.17 -1.62 24.33
N ALA A 337 14.95 -1.99 23.91
CA ALA A 337 13.73 -1.23 24.18
C ALA A 337 13.38 -1.09 25.68
N HIS A 338 13.89 -1.99 26.52
CA HIS A 338 13.60 -2.04 27.97
C HIS A 338 14.76 -1.54 28.84
N ALA A 339 15.79 -0.92 28.25
CA ALA A 339 16.95 -0.40 28.98
C ALA A 339 17.62 -1.45 29.89
N GLN A 340 17.78 -2.67 29.39
CA GLN A 340 18.46 -3.76 30.09
C GLN A 340 19.97 -3.53 30.20
N THR A 341 20.54 -2.73 29.30
CA THR A 341 21.95 -2.35 29.32
C THR A 341 22.26 -1.54 30.59
N PRO A 342 23.25 -1.97 31.41
CA PRO A 342 23.60 -1.26 32.63
C PRO A 342 23.95 0.21 32.37
N GLY A 343 23.32 1.12 33.12
CA GLY A 343 23.55 2.57 33.00
C GLY A 343 22.81 3.25 31.85
N ALA A 344 22.02 2.52 31.06
CA ALA A 344 21.21 3.12 30.00
C ALA A 344 20.24 4.17 30.56
N LEU A 345 20.03 5.23 29.76
CA LEU A 345 19.10 6.32 30.06
C LEU A 345 17.88 6.21 29.14
N GLU A 346 16.70 6.55 29.67
CA GLU A 346 15.44 6.54 28.93
C GLU A 346 14.97 7.97 28.66
N VAL A 347 14.70 8.28 27.39
CA VAL A 347 14.13 9.56 26.95
C VAL A 347 12.72 9.29 26.42
N VAL A 348 11.72 9.77 27.14
CA VAL A 348 10.30 9.47 26.89
C VAL A 348 9.52 10.73 26.53
N LEU A 349 8.72 10.64 25.48
CA LEU A 349 7.71 11.61 25.09
C LEU A 349 6.35 10.93 25.01
N SER A 350 5.39 11.39 25.81
CA SER A 350 4.02 10.90 25.83
C SER A 350 3.06 12.06 25.55
N ASP A 351 2.36 12.00 24.42
CA ASP A 351 1.34 12.98 24.01
C ASP A 351 -0.03 12.28 23.99
N ALA A 352 -0.71 12.33 25.13
CA ALA A 352 -2.02 11.71 25.29
C ALA A 352 -3.10 12.33 24.40
N ALA A 353 -2.98 13.62 24.06
CA ALA A 353 -3.96 14.30 23.20
C ALA A 353 -3.87 13.84 21.74
N LYS A 354 -2.67 13.47 21.28
CA LYS A 354 -2.46 12.86 19.96
C LYS A 354 -2.49 11.34 19.97
N GLY A 355 -2.53 10.72 21.14
CA GLY A 355 -2.48 9.27 21.28
C GLY A 355 -1.14 8.67 20.83
N THR A 356 -0.01 9.33 21.16
CA THR A 356 1.32 8.87 20.77
C THR A 356 2.26 8.74 21.97
N TYR A 357 3.07 7.68 21.97
CA TYR A 357 4.13 7.42 22.94
C TYR A 357 5.42 7.07 22.20
N ALA A 358 6.50 7.75 22.54
CA ALA A 358 7.82 7.50 21.97
C ALA A 358 8.85 7.43 23.10
N LYS A 359 9.70 6.42 23.05
CA LYS A 359 10.85 6.24 23.95
C LYS A 359 12.10 5.92 23.15
N LEU A 360 13.20 6.58 23.47
CA LEU A 360 14.54 6.16 23.11
C LEU A 360 15.29 5.69 24.35
N VAL A 361 16.06 4.63 24.19
CA VAL A 361 17.02 4.15 25.18
C VAL A 361 18.40 4.49 24.66
N VAL A 362 19.19 5.21 25.46
CA VAL A 362 20.53 5.69 25.09
C VAL A 362 21.57 5.29 26.13
N SER A 363 22.86 5.36 25.79
CA SER A 363 23.97 5.15 26.74
C SER A 363 23.95 6.14 27.91
N ASP A 364 24.77 5.86 28.93
CA ASP A 364 24.91 6.68 30.15
C ASP A 364 25.42 8.12 29.89
N ASP A 365 26.08 8.34 28.75
CA ASP A 365 26.48 9.65 28.22
C ASP A 365 25.44 10.30 27.29
N ALA A 366 24.28 9.67 27.10
CA ALA A 366 23.18 10.07 26.23
C ALA A 366 23.51 10.19 24.73
N LYS A 367 24.64 9.61 24.28
CA LYS A 367 25.09 9.74 22.89
C LYS A 367 24.69 8.59 21.99
N THR A 368 24.79 7.35 22.48
CA THR A 368 24.60 6.15 21.65
C THR A 368 23.17 5.66 21.77
N LEU A 369 22.49 5.43 20.65
CA LEU A 369 21.15 4.81 20.67
C LEU A 369 21.28 3.32 20.95
N LEU A 370 20.64 2.84 22.01
CA LEU A 370 20.62 1.42 22.36
C LEU A 370 19.32 0.75 21.91
N GLY A 371 18.21 1.48 21.87
CA GLY A 371 16.90 0.96 21.47
C GLY A 371 15.78 2.00 21.56
N GLY A 372 14.54 1.55 21.41
CA GLY A 372 13.38 2.42 21.55
C GLY A 372 12.03 1.74 21.31
N ILE A 373 10.98 2.46 21.68
CA ILE A 373 9.57 2.07 21.59
C ILE A 373 8.77 3.21 20.97
N LEU A 374 7.94 2.93 19.97
CA LEU A 374 7.02 3.88 19.35
C LEU A 374 5.62 3.27 19.35
N VAL A 375 4.61 3.98 19.85
CA VAL A 375 3.20 3.55 19.88
C VAL A 375 2.33 4.71 19.41
N GLY A 376 1.37 4.44 18.55
CA GLY A 376 0.47 5.43 17.93
C GLY A 376 1.04 6.07 16.68
N ASP A 377 2.33 6.45 16.69
CA ASP A 377 3.08 6.92 15.51
C ASP A 377 4.46 6.27 15.45
N ALA A 378 4.65 5.33 14.52
CA ALA A 378 5.95 4.69 14.27
C ALA A 378 6.67 5.25 13.02
N SER A 379 6.36 6.48 12.58
CA SER A 379 6.99 7.09 11.41
C SER A 379 8.49 7.28 11.56
N ALA A 380 8.97 7.52 12.78
CA ALA A 380 10.39 7.68 13.08
C ALA A 380 11.17 6.36 13.12
N TYR A 381 10.50 5.20 13.10
CA TYR A 381 11.14 3.88 13.17
C TYR A 381 12.22 3.69 12.09
N ALA A 382 11.92 4.07 10.84
CA ALA A 382 12.82 3.86 9.71
C ALA A 382 14.12 4.67 9.80
N SER A 383 14.08 5.85 10.42
CA SER A 383 15.28 6.67 10.66
C SER A 383 16.03 6.27 11.92
N LEU A 384 15.33 5.81 12.97
CA LEU A 384 15.93 5.51 14.27
C LEU A 384 16.54 4.12 14.34
N ARG A 385 15.88 3.08 13.80
CA ARG A 385 16.37 1.71 13.89
C ARG A 385 17.82 1.56 13.37
N PRO A 386 18.22 2.14 12.23
CA PRO A 386 19.59 1.97 11.72
C PRO A 386 20.67 2.62 12.60
N LEU A 387 20.28 3.51 13.52
CA LEU A 387 21.19 4.17 14.46
C LEU A 387 21.44 3.36 15.73
N VAL A 388 20.77 2.21 15.92
CA VAL A 388 21.02 1.34 17.08
C VAL A 388 22.49 0.91 17.11
N GLY A 389 23.14 1.08 18.26
CA GLY A 389 24.56 0.88 18.49
C GLY A 389 25.45 2.05 18.04
N ARG A 390 24.89 3.20 17.64
CA ARG A 390 25.65 4.34 17.08
C ARG A 390 25.33 5.66 17.78
N GLU A 391 26.23 6.63 17.64
CA GLU A 391 26.03 8.00 18.13
C GLU A 391 24.85 8.66 17.39
N LEU A 392 23.96 9.29 18.15
CA LEU A 392 22.79 9.98 17.65
C LEU A 392 23.19 11.30 16.96
N PRO A 393 22.53 11.67 15.85
CA PRO A 393 22.84 12.87 15.09
C PRO A 393 22.37 14.18 15.76
N GLY A 394 21.87 14.11 17.00
CA GLY A 394 21.33 15.25 17.73
C GLY A 394 20.76 14.84 19.09
N ASP A 395 20.08 15.80 19.73
CA ASP A 395 19.42 15.58 21.02
C ASP A 395 18.33 14.49 20.92
N PRO A 396 18.36 13.44 21.76
CA PRO A 396 17.41 12.33 21.70
C PRO A 396 15.94 12.77 21.80
N ALA A 397 15.62 13.78 22.62
CA ALA A 397 14.25 14.26 22.77
C ALA A 397 13.73 14.94 21.51
N SER A 398 14.61 15.65 20.80
CA SER A 398 14.29 16.28 19.51
C SER A 398 13.97 15.24 18.42
N LEU A 399 14.64 14.09 18.43
CA LEU A 399 14.45 13.03 17.41
C LEU A 399 13.09 12.32 17.50
N ILE A 400 12.45 12.35 18.66
CA ILE A 400 11.11 11.81 18.88
C ILE A 400 10.02 12.89 19.00
N SER A 401 10.41 14.16 18.94
CA SER A 401 9.47 15.28 19.01
C SER A 401 8.74 15.51 17.67
N PRO A 402 7.42 15.76 17.68
CA PRO A 402 6.67 16.12 16.47
C PRO A 402 7.18 17.38 15.76
N ALA A 403 7.86 18.28 16.49
CA ALA A 403 8.41 19.54 15.99
C ALA A 403 9.94 19.49 15.78
N GLY A 404 10.59 18.36 16.07
CA GLY A 404 12.03 18.20 15.91
C GLY A 404 12.44 17.84 14.49
N GLU A 405 13.66 18.20 14.12
CA GLU A 405 14.27 17.85 12.84
C GLU A 405 14.49 16.33 12.78
N LYS A 406 13.80 15.63 11.88
CA LYS A 406 14.01 14.19 11.67
C LYS A 406 15.32 13.98 10.90
N PRO A 407 16.16 12.98 11.25
CA PRO A 407 17.38 12.70 10.51
C PRO A 407 17.08 12.43 9.04
N GLY A 408 17.62 13.24 8.12
CA GLY A 408 17.47 13.03 6.67
C GLY A 408 18.21 11.76 6.21
N ALA A 409 17.79 11.13 5.11
CA ALA A 409 18.39 9.87 4.62
C ALA A 409 19.94 9.94 4.44
N GLY A 410 20.49 11.13 4.17
CA GLY A 410 21.94 11.34 4.09
C GLY A 410 22.70 11.04 5.38
N SER A 411 22.06 11.16 6.54
CA SER A 411 22.66 10.91 7.87
C SER A 411 22.65 9.43 8.29
N LEU A 412 21.99 8.56 7.52
CA LEU A 412 22.00 7.13 7.78
C LEU A 412 23.41 6.55 7.54
N PRO A 413 23.83 5.50 8.24
CA PRO A 413 25.09 4.82 7.95
C PRO A 413 25.01 3.93 6.69
N ASP A 414 26.14 3.60 6.07
CA ASP A 414 26.18 2.85 4.81
C ASP A 414 25.64 1.42 4.90
N ASP A 415 25.76 0.75 6.04
CA ASP A 415 25.17 -0.57 6.27
C ASP A 415 23.68 -0.51 6.67
N ALA A 416 23.08 0.68 6.79
CA ALA A 416 21.65 0.83 7.08
C ALA A 416 20.81 0.21 5.97
N GLU A 417 19.92 -0.72 6.31
CA GLU A 417 18.96 -1.26 5.36
C GLU A 417 17.92 -0.19 4.96
N VAL A 418 17.89 0.14 3.67
CA VAL A 418 16.96 1.11 3.08
C VAL A 418 15.77 0.41 2.41
N CYS A 419 15.97 -0.78 1.84
CA CYS A 419 14.90 -1.57 1.21
C CYS A 419 14.74 -2.93 1.89
N SER A 420 13.80 -3.06 2.83
CA SER A 420 13.57 -4.32 3.55
C SER A 420 12.99 -5.44 2.70
N CYS A 421 12.24 -5.11 1.65
CA CYS A 421 11.67 -6.11 0.75
C CYS A 421 12.76 -6.89 -0.02
N ASN A 422 13.95 -6.29 -0.23
CA ASN A 422 15.06 -6.87 -1.01
C ASN A 422 16.41 -6.83 -0.27
N GLY A 423 16.43 -6.49 1.02
CA GLY A 423 17.65 -6.43 1.85
C GLY A 423 18.71 -5.40 1.39
N VAL A 424 18.32 -4.30 0.73
CA VAL A 424 19.29 -3.35 0.14
C VAL A 424 19.70 -2.28 1.15
N THR A 425 21.01 -2.08 1.34
CA THR A 425 21.57 -1.07 2.24
C THR A 425 21.75 0.31 1.58
N LYS A 426 21.91 1.35 2.39
CA LYS A 426 22.28 2.70 1.94
C LYS A 426 23.58 2.65 1.13
N GLY A 427 24.57 1.89 1.58
CA GLY A 427 25.88 1.75 0.98
C GLY A 427 25.81 1.08 -0.39
N ALA A 428 24.93 0.09 -0.57
CA ALA A 428 24.66 -0.47 -1.90
C ALA A 428 24.02 0.56 -2.84
N ILE A 429 23.11 1.41 -2.33
CA ILE A 429 22.50 2.50 -3.10
C ILE A 429 23.52 3.59 -3.42
N CYS A 430 24.28 4.07 -2.43
CA CYS A 430 25.33 5.06 -2.59
C CYS A 430 26.46 4.55 -3.51
N GLY A 431 26.79 3.26 -3.42
CA GLY A 431 27.73 2.58 -4.32
C GLY A 431 27.22 2.60 -5.75
N ALA A 432 25.96 2.20 -5.98
CA ALA A 432 25.34 2.30 -7.30
C ALA A 432 25.32 3.74 -7.84
N ILE A 433 25.12 4.74 -6.97
CA ILE A 433 25.20 6.16 -7.33
C ILE A 433 26.63 6.56 -7.71
N ALA A 434 27.63 6.15 -6.92
CA ALA A 434 29.04 6.40 -7.19
C ALA A 434 29.51 5.73 -8.50
N ASP A 435 28.93 4.57 -8.82
CA ASP A 435 29.16 3.80 -10.05
C ASP A 435 28.37 4.36 -11.26
N GLY A 436 27.59 5.43 -11.07
CA GLY A 436 26.97 6.21 -12.16
C GLY A 436 25.45 6.16 -12.23
N ALA A 437 24.74 5.60 -11.24
CA ALA A 437 23.28 5.69 -11.16
C ALA A 437 22.86 7.12 -10.78
N CYS A 438 22.21 7.80 -11.72
CA CYS A 438 21.81 9.21 -11.61
C CYS A 438 20.30 9.40 -11.41
N ASP A 439 19.52 8.33 -11.41
CA ASP A 439 18.08 8.36 -11.16
C ASP A 439 17.56 7.10 -10.42
N ILE A 440 16.28 7.13 -10.04
CA ILE A 440 15.64 6.03 -9.30
C ILE A 440 15.56 4.75 -10.16
N ALA A 441 15.38 4.86 -11.48
CA ALA A 441 15.25 3.70 -12.35
C ALA A 441 16.59 2.94 -12.46
N GLN A 442 17.70 3.68 -12.53
CA GLN A 442 19.05 3.12 -12.51
C GLN A 442 19.40 2.53 -11.14
N VAL A 443 19.06 3.20 -10.04
CA VAL A 443 19.24 2.61 -8.70
C VAL A 443 18.42 1.32 -8.57
N LYS A 444 17.18 1.28 -9.10
CA LYS A 444 16.35 0.06 -9.14
C LYS A 444 17.02 -1.05 -9.93
N SER A 445 17.54 -0.78 -11.13
CA SER A 445 18.17 -1.82 -11.96
C SER A 445 19.45 -2.35 -11.34
N CYS A 446 20.23 -1.50 -10.67
CA CYS A 446 21.52 -1.90 -10.10
C CYS A 446 21.39 -2.61 -8.76
N THR A 447 20.37 -2.27 -7.95
CA THR A 447 20.29 -2.73 -6.55
C THR A 447 19.03 -3.53 -6.23
N ASN A 448 18.06 -3.60 -7.14
CA ASN A 448 16.69 -4.06 -6.88
C ASN A 448 15.94 -3.27 -5.79
N ALA A 449 16.47 -2.14 -5.28
CA ALA A 449 15.77 -1.36 -4.27
C ALA A 449 14.50 -0.72 -4.84
N GLY A 450 13.34 -1.04 -4.26
CA GLY A 450 12.05 -0.43 -4.64
C GLY A 450 11.36 -1.05 -5.84
N THR A 451 11.73 -2.29 -6.20
CA THR A 451 11.07 -3.12 -7.22
C THR A 451 9.87 -3.89 -6.68
N THR A 452 9.88 -4.28 -5.39
CA THR A 452 8.83 -5.11 -4.77
C THR A 452 7.68 -4.27 -4.19
N CYS A 453 7.92 -3.57 -3.07
CA CYS A 453 6.88 -2.84 -2.33
C CYS A 453 6.94 -1.32 -2.54
N GLY A 454 8.03 -0.80 -3.12
CA GLY A 454 8.23 0.64 -3.38
C GLY A 454 8.40 1.54 -2.15
N GLY A 455 8.38 0.99 -0.92
CA GLY A 455 8.44 1.78 0.32
C GLY A 455 9.73 2.60 0.50
N CYS A 456 10.83 2.20 -0.13
CA CYS A 456 12.13 2.85 -0.02
C CYS A 456 12.38 3.98 -1.05
N LEU A 457 11.46 4.20 -1.99
CA LEU A 457 11.63 5.20 -3.06
C LEU A 457 11.86 6.64 -2.57
N PRO A 458 11.17 7.12 -1.51
CA PRO A 458 11.44 8.45 -0.95
C PRO A 458 12.88 8.58 -0.43
N THR A 459 13.37 7.55 0.27
CA THR A 459 14.73 7.49 0.82
C THR A 459 15.79 7.45 -0.28
N ILE A 460 15.56 6.66 -1.34
CA ILE A 460 16.45 6.62 -2.53
C ILE A 460 16.55 8.02 -3.17
N LYS A 461 15.42 8.73 -3.30
CA LYS A 461 15.40 10.10 -3.85
C LYS A 461 16.22 11.08 -3.00
N GLN A 462 16.10 10.98 -1.68
CA GLN A 462 16.91 11.80 -0.76
C GLN A 462 18.41 11.44 -0.85
N LEU A 463 18.76 10.16 -0.98
CA LEU A 463 20.15 9.72 -1.12
C LEU A 463 20.78 10.24 -2.41
N LEU A 464 20.11 10.12 -3.56
CA LEU A 464 20.52 10.72 -4.83
C LEU A 464 20.83 12.21 -4.67
N ALA A 465 19.91 12.97 -4.08
CA ALA A 465 20.11 14.40 -3.82
C ALA A 465 21.30 14.68 -2.89
N SER A 466 21.46 13.91 -1.81
CA SER A 466 22.54 14.09 -0.85
C SER A 466 23.92 13.72 -1.39
N SER A 467 23.99 12.81 -2.37
CA SER A 467 25.23 12.42 -3.06
C SER A 467 25.66 13.43 -4.13
N GLY A 468 25.03 14.60 -4.20
CA GLY A 468 25.36 15.63 -5.18
C GLY A 468 24.96 15.26 -6.62
N VAL A 469 24.15 14.21 -6.80
CA VAL A 469 23.54 13.93 -8.09
C VAL A 469 22.56 15.07 -8.35
N VAL A 470 22.97 15.96 -9.24
CA VAL A 470 22.07 16.97 -9.80
C VAL A 470 21.05 16.19 -10.60
N MET A 471 19.90 15.92 -9.97
CA MET A 471 18.77 15.30 -10.65
C MET A 471 18.47 16.14 -11.87
N SER A 472 18.58 15.51 -13.04
CA SER A 472 18.34 16.21 -14.29
C SER A 472 16.95 16.84 -14.23
N LYS A 473 16.90 18.15 -14.47
CA LYS A 473 15.63 18.85 -14.65
C LYS A 473 14.96 18.47 -15.97
N ALA A 474 15.67 17.76 -16.86
CA ALA A 474 15.15 17.34 -18.15
C ALA A 474 13.87 16.53 -17.98
N LEU A 475 12.84 16.90 -18.75
CA LEU A 475 11.59 16.17 -18.75
C LEU A 475 11.77 14.73 -19.24
N CYS A 476 12.61 14.53 -20.25
CA CYS A 476 13.02 13.25 -20.80
C CYS A 476 14.21 13.45 -21.77
N GLU A 477 14.67 12.40 -22.45
CA GLU A 477 15.73 12.49 -23.48
C GLU A 477 15.46 13.51 -24.61
N HIS A 478 14.20 13.85 -24.86
CA HIS A 478 13.80 14.78 -25.92
C HIS A 478 13.88 16.26 -25.50
N PHE A 479 13.81 16.57 -24.20
CA PHE A 479 13.74 17.93 -23.67
C PHE A 479 14.60 18.06 -22.41
N GLU A 480 15.63 18.91 -22.49
CA GLU A 480 16.55 19.20 -21.37
C GLU A 480 15.91 20.13 -20.32
N GLN A 481 14.74 20.69 -20.62
CA GLN A 481 13.96 21.56 -19.75
C GLN A 481 13.00 20.75 -18.87
N SER A 482 12.69 21.29 -17.69
CA SER A 482 11.63 20.81 -16.81
C SER A 482 10.24 21.12 -17.34
N ARG A 483 9.20 20.51 -16.74
CA ARG A 483 7.82 20.86 -17.08
C ARG A 483 7.54 22.35 -16.89
N ALA A 484 7.98 22.95 -15.79
CA ALA A 484 7.75 24.37 -15.49
C ALA A 484 8.42 25.28 -16.53
N GLU A 485 9.68 24.99 -16.89
CA GLU A 485 10.39 25.72 -17.94
C GLU A 485 9.72 25.57 -19.31
N LEU A 486 9.21 24.37 -19.65
CA LEU A 486 8.44 24.18 -20.89
C LEU A 486 7.12 24.95 -20.89
N PHE A 487 6.46 25.07 -19.72
CA PHE A 487 5.27 25.90 -19.57
C PHE A 487 5.59 27.37 -19.86
N GLU A 488 6.66 27.89 -19.27
CA GLU A 488 7.14 29.27 -19.49
C GLU A 488 7.52 29.50 -20.96
N ILE A 489 8.22 28.56 -21.60
CA ILE A 489 8.57 28.65 -23.02
C ILE A 489 7.31 28.73 -23.89
N VAL A 490 6.33 27.84 -23.67
CA VAL A 490 5.06 27.87 -24.42
C VAL A 490 4.34 29.19 -24.20
N GLN A 491 4.28 29.68 -22.96
CA GLN A 491 3.61 30.93 -22.63
C GLN A 491 4.30 32.15 -23.25
N ALA A 492 5.64 32.21 -23.23
CA ALA A 492 6.41 33.34 -23.72
C ALA A 492 6.54 33.39 -25.25
N THR A 493 6.52 32.23 -25.91
CA THR A 493 6.77 32.12 -27.36
C THR A 493 5.52 31.89 -28.19
N ASP A 494 4.39 31.62 -27.53
CA ASP A 494 3.13 31.25 -28.16
C ASP A 494 3.26 30.02 -29.09
N THR A 495 4.15 29.07 -28.75
CA THR A 495 4.37 27.87 -29.58
C THR A 495 3.21 26.88 -29.37
N ARG A 496 2.32 26.74 -30.38
CA ARG A 496 1.04 26.00 -30.27
C ARG A 496 1.01 24.57 -30.82
N THR A 497 2.15 24.00 -31.22
CA THR A 497 2.20 22.60 -31.69
C THR A 497 3.40 21.88 -31.10
N PHE A 498 3.23 20.57 -30.84
CA PHE A 498 4.33 19.72 -30.38
C PHE A 498 5.50 19.72 -31.35
N SER A 499 5.23 19.62 -32.66
CA SER A 499 6.25 19.64 -33.71
C SER A 499 7.08 20.92 -33.71
N ALA A 500 6.45 22.09 -33.51
CA ALA A 500 7.18 23.35 -33.39
C ALA A 500 7.98 23.44 -32.09
N LEU A 501 7.43 22.95 -30.97
CA LEU A 501 8.10 22.98 -29.67
C LEU A 501 9.33 22.07 -29.66
N ILE A 502 9.18 20.81 -30.07
CA ILE A 502 10.29 19.85 -30.11
C ILE A 502 11.34 20.25 -31.15
N SER A 503 10.96 20.84 -32.29
CA SER A 503 11.94 21.29 -33.28
C SER A 503 12.78 22.48 -32.81
N LYS A 504 12.25 23.33 -31.92
CA LYS A 504 12.95 24.53 -31.44
C LYS A 504 13.71 24.30 -30.13
N TYR A 505 13.12 23.53 -29.22
CA TYR A 505 13.58 23.40 -27.83
C TYR A 505 13.92 21.97 -27.42
N GLY A 506 13.67 20.99 -28.29
CA GLY A 506 13.95 19.58 -28.04
C GLY A 506 14.67 18.91 -29.19
N LYS A 507 14.66 17.57 -29.19
CA LYS A 507 15.29 16.70 -30.20
C LYS A 507 14.40 15.47 -30.43
N GLY A 508 14.46 14.85 -31.61
CA GLY A 508 13.74 13.61 -31.92
C GLY A 508 12.25 13.77 -32.23
N SER A 509 11.46 12.70 -32.03
CA SER A 509 10.02 12.64 -32.36
C SER A 509 9.08 12.59 -31.14
N GLY A 510 9.64 12.53 -29.93
CA GLY A 510 8.91 12.51 -28.67
C GLY A 510 8.50 11.11 -28.21
N CYS A 511 8.44 10.92 -26.89
CA CYS A 511 8.03 9.68 -26.23
C CYS A 511 6.67 9.83 -25.51
N ASP A 512 6.27 8.74 -24.84
CA ASP A 512 5.12 8.63 -23.94
C ASP A 512 5.20 9.51 -22.68
N ILE A 513 6.37 10.09 -22.38
CA ILE A 513 6.54 11.08 -21.30
C ILE A 513 6.25 12.49 -21.79
N CYS A 514 6.94 12.98 -22.83
CA CYS A 514 6.87 14.38 -23.20
C CYS A 514 5.61 14.75 -24.00
N LYS A 515 5.06 13.82 -24.79
CA LYS A 515 3.84 14.10 -25.58
C LYS A 515 2.64 14.46 -24.70
N PRO A 516 2.27 13.67 -23.67
CA PRO A 516 1.14 14.02 -22.80
C PRO A 516 1.41 15.27 -21.95
N VAL A 517 2.67 15.51 -21.56
CA VAL A 517 3.05 16.72 -20.79
C VAL A 517 2.85 17.97 -21.62
N VAL A 518 3.34 17.98 -22.86
CA VAL A 518 3.17 19.10 -23.77
C VAL A 518 1.69 19.28 -24.12
N ALA A 519 0.94 18.20 -24.34
CA ALA A 519 -0.51 18.27 -24.52
C ALA A 519 -1.22 18.94 -23.33
N SER A 520 -0.86 18.57 -22.10
CA SER A 520 -1.36 19.20 -20.87
C SER A 520 -1.00 20.69 -20.79
N ILE A 521 0.24 21.09 -21.10
CA ILE A 521 0.67 22.49 -21.11
C ILE A 521 -0.13 23.30 -22.15
N LEU A 522 -0.26 22.78 -23.37
CA LEU A 522 -1.00 23.43 -24.45
C LEU A 522 -2.48 23.62 -24.06
N ALA A 523 -3.11 22.59 -23.51
CA ALA A 523 -4.49 22.64 -23.06
C ALA A 523 -4.71 23.53 -21.82
N SER A 524 -3.67 23.80 -21.04
CA SER A 524 -3.77 24.69 -19.85
C SER A 524 -3.47 26.16 -20.18
N THR A 525 -2.91 26.45 -21.36
CA THR A 525 -2.53 27.81 -21.79
C THR A 525 -3.42 28.36 -22.90
N ASP A 526 -4.36 27.55 -23.39
CA ASP A 526 -5.31 27.89 -24.43
C ASP A 526 -6.68 27.25 -24.17
N SER A 527 -7.70 27.69 -24.90
CA SER A 527 -9.08 27.19 -24.78
C SER A 527 -9.54 26.41 -26.03
N ASP A 528 -8.60 26.04 -26.90
CA ASP A 528 -8.85 25.16 -28.04
C ASP A 528 -9.22 23.74 -27.56
N HIS A 529 -10.01 23.04 -28.37
CA HIS A 529 -10.40 21.66 -28.06
C HIS A 529 -9.16 20.74 -28.06
N ILE A 530 -9.03 19.88 -27.05
CA ILE A 530 -7.86 18.99 -26.84
C ILE A 530 -7.57 17.97 -27.96
N LEU A 531 -8.48 17.82 -28.93
CA LEU A 531 -8.37 16.94 -30.10
C LEU A 531 -8.10 17.70 -31.40
N HIS A 532 -8.00 19.03 -31.34
CA HIS A 532 -7.73 19.94 -32.46
C HIS A 532 -6.27 19.83 -32.94
N ARG A 533 -6.00 20.17 -34.21
CA ARG A 533 -4.63 20.32 -34.79
C ARG A 533 -3.66 19.17 -34.49
N ASN A 534 -4.07 17.92 -34.72
CA ASN A 534 -3.25 16.73 -34.50
C ASN A 534 -2.80 16.50 -33.04
N GLN A 535 -3.41 17.18 -32.05
CA GLN A 535 -3.11 16.96 -30.64
C GLN A 535 -3.60 15.58 -30.14
N ALA A 536 -4.53 14.95 -30.83
CA ALA A 536 -5.05 13.63 -30.45
C ALA A 536 -3.95 12.57 -30.32
N GLY A 537 -2.91 12.60 -31.16
CA GLY A 537 -1.76 11.69 -31.07
C GLY A 537 -0.80 12.00 -29.92
N LEU A 538 -1.02 13.09 -29.18
CA LEU A 538 -0.27 13.45 -27.98
C LEU A 538 -0.99 13.04 -26.69
N GLN A 539 -2.30 12.81 -26.76
CA GLN A 539 -3.12 12.47 -25.61
C GLN A 539 -2.88 11.02 -25.18
N ASP A 540 -3.05 10.75 -23.89
CA ASP A 540 -3.18 9.38 -23.40
C ASP A 540 -4.54 8.78 -23.84
N THR A 541 -4.72 7.48 -23.66
CA THR A 541 -5.94 6.77 -24.10
C THR A 541 -7.23 7.41 -23.59
N ASN A 542 -7.24 7.97 -22.37
CA ASN A 542 -8.44 8.52 -21.76
C ASN A 542 -8.80 9.89 -22.36
N ASP A 543 -7.83 10.78 -22.49
CA ASP A 543 -8.03 12.08 -23.15
C ASP A 543 -8.22 11.92 -24.68
N HIS A 544 -7.69 10.87 -25.29
CA HIS A 544 -7.88 10.57 -26.71
C HIS A 544 -9.33 10.22 -27.05
N PHE A 545 -9.98 9.41 -26.21
CA PHE A 545 -11.37 8.97 -26.38
C PHE A 545 -12.36 9.72 -25.50
N LEU A 546 -11.93 10.76 -24.79
CA LEU A 546 -12.76 11.56 -23.88
C LEU A 546 -13.62 10.68 -22.94
N ALA A 547 -13.06 9.56 -22.48
CA ALA A 547 -13.75 8.57 -21.66
C ALA A 547 -12.73 7.68 -20.91
N ASN A 548 -13.10 7.14 -19.75
CA ASN A 548 -12.18 6.30 -18.98
C ASN A 548 -12.19 4.87 -19.48
N ILE A 549 -11.05 4.36 -19.95
CA ILE A 549 -10.92 2.95 -20.33
C ILE A 549 -11.04 2.02 -19.11
N GLN A 550 -11.70 0.87 -19.31
CA GLN A 550 -11.97 -0.18 -18.33
C GLN A 550 -11.15 -1.44 -18.65
N LYS A 551 -11.14 -2.41 -17.72
CA LYS A 551 -10.28 -3.59 -17.80
C LYS A 551 -10.47 -4.47 -19.05
N ASN A 552 -11.66 -4.49 -19.64
CA ASN A 552 -11.97 -5.25 -20.86
C ASN A 552 -11.97 -4.38 -22.14
N GLY A 553 -11.40 -3.16 -22.09
CA GLY A 553 -11.35 -2.24 -23.24
C GLY A 553 -12.61 -1.39 -23.44
N THR A 554 -13.67 -1.57 -22.63
CA THR A 554 -14.82 -0.65 -22.63
C THR A 554 -14.52 0.67 -21.93
N TYR A 555 -15.47 1.60 -21.95
CA TYR A 555 -15.33 2.96 -21.43
C TYR A 555 -16.39 3.27 -20.38
N SER A 556 -16.11 4.25 -19.52
CA SER A 556 -17.09 4.84 -18.63
C SER A 556 -17.46 6.28 -19.04
N VAL A 557 -18.75 6.59 -18.86
CA VAL A 557 -19.38 7.88 -19.17
C VAL A 557 -19.87 8.50 -17.87
N VAL A 558 -19.45 9.73 -17.59
CA VAL A 558 -19.81 10.46 -16.37
C VAL A 558 -20.28 11.86 -16.76
N PRO A 559 -21.59 12.13 -16.83
CA PRO A 559 -22.08 13.49 -17.04
C PRO A 559 -21.77 14.39 -15.82
N ARG A 560 -21.64 15.70 -16.03
CA ARG A 560 -21.56 16.65 -14.90
C ARG A 560 -22.89 16.73 -14.16
N MET A 561 -22.74 16.90 -12.85
CA MET A 561 -23.80 17.21 -11.90
C MET A 561 -23.21 18.27 -10.96
N PRO A 562 -23.21 19.56 -11.34
CA PRO A 562 -22.56 20.62 -10.56
C PRO A 562 -23.05 20.63 -9.11
N GLY A 563 -22.12 20.59 -8.15
CA GLY A 563 -22.48 20.53 -6.73
C GLY A 563 -23.26 19.27 -6.31
N GLY A 564 -23.38 18.27 -7.19
CA GLY A 564 -24.23 17.09 -7.01
C GLY A 564 -25.68 17.27 -7.47
N GLU A 565 -26.03 18.40 -8.11
CA GLU A 565 -27.39 18.67 -8.58
C GLU A 565 -27.69 18.00 -9.93
N CYS A 566 -28.94 17.55 -10.07
CA CYS A 566 -29.49 16.96 -11.30
C CYS A 566 -31.01 17.13 -11.29
N THR A 567 -31.59 17.53 -12.43
CA THR A 567 -33.05 17.63 -12.54
C THR A 567 -33.70 16.24 -12.64
N PRO A 568 -35.00 16.11 -12.32
CA PRO A 568 -35.72 14.87 -12.54
C PRO A 568 -35.62 14.37 -14.00
N GLU A 569 -35.71 15.27 -14.97
CA GLU A 569 -35.61 14.96 -16.40
C GLU A 569 -34.22 14.43 -16.76
N GLN A 570 -33.16 15.06 -16.27
CA GLN A 570 -31.79 14.59 -16.47
C GLN A 570 -31.57 13.20 -15.84
N LEU A 571 -32.11 12.97 -14.64
CA LEU A 571 -32.01 11.68 -13.97
C LEU A 571 -32.72 10.57 -14.75
N ILE A 572 -33.89 10.88 -15.33
CA ILE A 572 -34.62 9.96 -16.23
C ILE A 572 -33.77 9.65 -17.46
N VAL A 573 -33.21 10.66 -18.13
CA VAL A 573 -32.37 10.47 -19.33
C VAL A 573 -31.15 9.59 -19.02
N ILE A 574 -30.48 9.80 -17.88
CA ILE A 574 -29.37 8.93 -17.44
C ILE A 574 -29.84 7.47 -17.30
N GLY A 575 -31.01 7.25 -16.69
CA GLY A 575 -31.60 5.91 -16.54
C GLY A 575 -31.94 5.26 -17.88
N GLU A 576 -32.51 6.02 -18.82
CA GLU A 576 -32.81 5.52 -20.17
C GLU A 576 -31.55 5.19 -20.97
N VAL A 577 -30.53 6.06 -20.92
CA VAL A 577 -29.22 5.79 -21.53
C VAL A 577 -28.61 4.53 -20.94
N ALA A 578 -28.61 4.38 -19.62
CA ALA A 578 -28.07 3.19 -18.97
C ALA A 578 -28.80 1.92 -19.42
N ARG A 579 -30.14 1.95 -19.49
CA ARG A 579 -30.95 0.83 -19.95
C ARG A 579 -30.67 0.49 -21.42
N ASP A 580 -30.74 1.47 -22.30
CA ASP A 580 -30.73 1.26 -23.76
C ASP A 580 -29.36 0.79 -24.27
N PHE A 581 -28.28 1.19 -23.58
CA PHE A 581 -26.91 0.76 -23.89
C PHE A 581 -26.41 -0.37 -22.97
N GLY A 582 -27.25 -0.85 -22.03
CA GLY A 582 -26.90 -1.92 -21.11
C GLY A 582 -25.73 -1.59 -20.18
N LEU A 583 -25.66 -0.36 -19.66
CA LEU A 583 -24.55 0.14 -18.85
C LEU A 583 -24.77 -0.14 -17.37
N TYR A 584 -23.70 -0.49 -16.66
CA TYR A 584 -23.72 -0.59 -15.20
C TYR A 584 -23.63 0.81 -14.58
N THR A 585 -24.53 1.15 -13.65
CA THR A 585 -24.59 2.48 -13.02
C THR A 585 -24.04 2.47 -11.60
N LYS A 586 -23.24 3.47 -11.22
CA LYS A 586 -22.75 3.63 -9.84
C LYS A 586 -22.75 5.09 -9.38
N VAL A 587 -23.31 5.35 -8.21
CA VAL A 587 -23.15 6.64 -7.53
C VAL A 587 -21.75 6.74 -6.93
N THR A 588 -21.05 7.84 -7.21
CA THR A 588 -19.67 8.05 -6.81
C THR A 588 -19.55 8.98 -5.60
N GLY A 589 -18.42 8.91 -4.88
CA GLY A 589 -18.12 9.83 -3.78
C GLY A 589 -17.93 11.29 -4.19
N GLY A 590 -18.00 11.61 -5.48
CA GLY A 590 -18.04 12.98 -6.01
C GLY A 590 -19.44 13.50 -6.31
N GLN A 591 -20.49 12.83 -5.79
CA GLN A 591 -21.91 13.14 -6.05
C GLN A 591 -22.29 13.10 -7.54
N ARG A 592 -21.77 12.10 -8.26
CA ARG A 592 -22.07 11.87 -9.68
C ARG A 592 -22.50 10.43 -9.94
N ILE A 593 -23.18 10.21 -11.06
CA ILE A 593 -23.54 8.87 -11.57
C ILE A 593 -22.58 8.49 -12.69
N ASP A 594 -21.90 7.36 -12.53
CA ASP A 594 -20.95 6.79 -13.50
C ASP A 594 -21.60 5.62 -14.24
N LEU A 595 -21.49 5.62 -15.56
CA LEU A 595 -22.07 4.65 -16.48
C LEU A 595 -20.94 3.81 -17.10
N PHE A 596 -20.87 2.53 -16.77
CA PHE A 596 -19.77 1.63 -17.17
C PHE A 596 -20.18 0.67 -18.27
N GLY A 597 -19.23 0.38 -19.15
CA GLY A 597 -19.35 -0.69 -20.15
C GLY A 597 -19.73 -0.20 -21.54
N ALA A 598 -19.61 1.10 -21.81
CA ALA A 598 -19.84 1.66 -23.13
C ALA A 598 -18.71 1.23 -24.08
N ARG A 599 -19.05 0.76 -25.27
CA ARG A 599 -18.05 0.54 -26.33
C ARG A 599 -17.71 1.86 -27.00
N VAL A 600 -16.53 1.94 -27.64
CA VAL A 600 -16.02 3.19 -28.21
C VAL A 600 -16.99 3.81 -29.21
N GLU A 601 -17.62 2.98 -30.06
CA GLU A 601 -18.56 3.43 -31.10
C GLU A 601 -19.93 3.82 -30.55
N GLN A 602 -20.24 3.45 -29.30
CA GLN A 602 -21.46 3.87 -28.62
C GLN A 602 -21.33 5.25 -27.98
N LEU A 603 -20.11 5.71 -27.69
CA LEU A 603 -19.87 6.96 -26.96
C LEU A 603 -20.57 8.17 -27.62
N PRO A 604 -20.50 8.41 -28.94
CA PRO A 604 -21.18 9.55 -29.53
C PRO A 604 -22.71 9.50 -29.39
N ALA A 605 -23.33 8.33 -29.54
CA ALA A 605 -24.77 8.19 -29.39
C ALA A 605 -25.23 8.40 -27.93
N ILE A 606 -24.44 7.92 -26.97
CA ILE A 606 -24.64 8.16 -25.54
C ILE A 606 -24.56 9.66 -25.23
N TRP A 607 -23.46 10.30 -25.64
CA TRP A 607 -23.24 11.72 -25.36
C TRP A 607 -24.23 12.63 -26.07
N LYS A 608 -24.69 12.28 -27.28
CA LYS A 608 -25.73 13.03 -27.97
C LYS A 608 -27.00 13.16 -27.11
N ARG A 609 -27.46 12.05 -26.52
CA ARG A 609 -28.64 12.05 -25.64
C ARG A 609 -28.42 12.85 -24.35
N LEU A 610 -27.24 12.75 -23.75
CA LEU A 610 -26.92 13.49 -22.53
C LEU A 610 -26.82 15.00 -22.80
N VAL A 611 -26.18 15.41 -23.90
CA VAL A 611 -26.07 16.81 -24.33
C VAL A 611 -27.42 17.39 -24.72
N ASP A 612 -28.27 16.63 -25.42
CA ASP A 612 -29.64 17.05 -25.76
C ASP A 612 -30.52 17.26 -24.52
N ALA A 613 -30.20 16.58 -23.41
CA ALA A 613 -30.81 16.79 -22.09
C ALA A 613 -30.15 17.92 -21.27
N GLY A 614 -29.24 18.69 -21.87
CA GLY A 614 -28.53 19.80 -21.25
C GLY A 614 -27.41 19.41 -20.30
N MET A 615 -26.92 18.16 -20.36
CA MET A 615 -25.78 17.72 -19.56
C MET A 615 -24.46 17.96 -20.30
N GLU A 616 -23.39 18.19 -19.54
CA GLU A 616 -22.03 18.36 -20.07
C GLU A 616 -21.13 17.19 -19.67
N SER A 617 -19.97 17.08 -20.33
CA SER A 617 -18.93 16.14 -19.97
C SER A 617 -18.41 16.35 -18.57
N GLY A 618 -18.38 15.30 -17.76
CA GLY A 618 -17.76 15.30 -16.44
C GLY A 618 -16.25 15.53 -16.43
N GLN A 619 -15.60 15.47 -17.60
CA GLN A 619 -14.15 15.35 -17.77
C GLN A 619 -13.53 14.34 -16.79
N ALA A 620 -14.29 13.28 -16.47
CA ALA A 620 -13.86 12.23 -15.56
C ALA A 620 -12.74 11.36 -16.16
N TYR A 621 -12.31 11.61 -17.39
CA TYR A 621 -11.20 10.95 -18.07
C TYR A 621 -9.91 11.77 -17.97
N GLY A 622 -10.00 13.09 -18.06
CA GLY A 622 -8.82 13.97 -18.12
C GLY A 622 -8.16 14.26 -16.78
N LYS A 623 -6.95 14.82 -16.83
CA LYS A 623 -6.30 15.48 -15.69
C LYS A 623 -6.84 16.90 -15.55
N SER A 624 -8.03 17.01 -14.99
CA SER A 624 -8.79 18.25 -14.83
C SER A 624 -9.53 18.31 -13.49
N LEU A 625 -10.34 19.35 -13.27
CA LEU A 625 -11.36 19.35 -12.20
C LEU A 625 -12.32 18.18 -12.40
N ARG A 626 -12.41 17.32 -11.39
CA ARG A 626 -13.25 16.11 -11.42
C ARG A 626 -14.60 16.26 -10.75
N THR A 627 -14.74 17.12 -9.75
CA THR A 627 -15.98 17.31 -8.98
C THR A 627 -15.78 18.43 -7.97
N VAL A 628 -16.85 19.16 -7.67
CA VAL A 628 -16.98 19.97 -6.47
C VAL A 628 -18.06 19.34 -5.59
N LYS A 629 -17.64 18.58 -4.57
CA LYS A 629 -18.58 17.96 -3.63
C LYS A 629 -19.18 19.03 -2.72
N SER A 630 -20.49 19.03 -2.53
CA SER A 630 -21.18 19.99 -1.65
C SER A 630 -21.95 19.26 -0.55
N CYS A 631 -22.22 19.94 0.56
CA CYS A 631 -23.36 19.59 1.39
C CYS A 631 -24.55 20.49 1.05
N VAL A 632 -25.74 20.14 1.55
CA VAL A 632 -26.99 20.84 1.21
C VAL A 632 -27.10 22.28 1.79
N GLY A 633 -26.05 22.78 2.45
CA GLY A 633 -25.91 24.18 2.86
C GLY A 633 -26.99 24.70 3.80
N SER A 634 -27.04 26.03 3.95
CA SER A 634 -28.12 26.73 4.68
C SER A 634 -29.49 26.60 4.00
N THR A 635 -29.52 26.19 2.73
CA THR A 635 -30.75 25.96 1.94
C THR A 635 -31.61 24.85 2.54
N TRP A 636 -31.01 23.77 3.04
CA TRP A 636 -31.75 22.62 3.58
C TRP A 636 -31.26 22.12 4.95
N CYS A 637 -29.98 22.28 5.28
CA CYS A 637 -29.43 21.76 6.53
C CYS A 637 -29.69 22.74 7.66
N ARG A 638 -30.29 22.27 8.76
CA ARG A 638 -30.50 23.08 9.98
C ARG A 638 -29.23 23.67 10.60
N TYR A 639 -28.06 23.14 10.23
CA TYR A 639 -26.75 23.60 10.70
C TYR A 639 -25.98 24.38 9.64
N GLY A 640 -26.54 24.56 8.45
CA GLY A 640 -25.90 25.30 7.38
C GLY A 640 -25.80 26.78 7.75
N VAL A 641 -24.59 27.31 7.68
CA VAL A 641 -24.27 28.72 7.95
C VAL A 641 -24.35 29.54 6.67
N GLN A 642 -23.85 29.00 5.55
CA GLN A 642 -23.91 29.64 4.24
C GLN A 642 -24.34 28.66 3.14
N ASP A 643 -24.66 29.21 1.97
CA ASP A 643 -25.07 28.43 0.79
C ASP A 643 -23.88 27.73 0.14
N SER A 644 -23.54 26.55 0.66
CA SER A 644 -22.49 25.72 0.07
C SER A 644 -22.87 25.09 -1.25
N VAL A 645 -24.17 24.99 -1.57
CA VAL A 645 -24.61 24.39 -2.83
C VAL A 645 -24.38 25.39 -3.95
N GLY A 646 -24.86 26.62 -3.81
CA GLY A 646 -24.62 27.71 -4.76
C GLY A 646 -23.13 27.92 -5.00
N MET A 647 -22.34 28.06 -3.92
CA MET A 647 -20.88 28.19 -4.03
C MET A 647 -20.23 26.99 -4.72
N ALA A 648 -20.67 25.75 -4.45
CA ALA A 648 -20.13 24.58 -5.14
C ALA A 648 -20.44 24.57 -6.64
N VAL A 649 -21.68 24.93 -7.02
CA VAL A 649 -22.12 25.04 -8.40
C VAL A 649 -21.32 26.11 -9.13
N ASP A 650 -21.12 27.28 -8.51
CA ASP A 650 -20.34 28.38 -9.09
C ASP A 650 -18.88 28.00 -9.31
N LEU A 651 -18.23 27.39 -8.31
CA LEU A 651 -16.85 26.93 -8.44
C LEU A 651 -16.75 25.80 -9.49
N GLU A 652 -17.68 24.85 -9.52
CA GLU A 652 -17.66 23.79 -10.52
C GLU A 652 -17.85 24.34 -11.94
N ASN A 653 -18.71 25.35 -12.10
CA ASN A 653 -18.92 26.02 -13.38
C ASN A 653 -17.75 26.91 -13.78
N ARG A 654 -17.05 27.53 -12.84
CA ARG A 654 -15.87 28.34 -13.12
C ARG A 654 -14.70 27.50 -13.62
N TYR A 655 -14.39 26.39 -12.93
CA TYR A 655 -13.17 25.61 -13.20
C TYR A 655 -13.39 24.36 -14.05
N ARG A 656 -14.59 24.16 -14.61
CA ARG A 656 -14.87 23.06 -15.55
C ARG A 656 -13.90 23.05 -16.73
N GLY A 657 -13.51 21.86 -17.16
CA GLY A 657 -12.55 21.65 -18.25
C GLY A 657 -11.11 22.08 -17.96
N LEU A 658 -10.81 22.75 -16.84
CA LEU A 658 -9.47 23.23 -16.52
C LEU A 658 -8.49 22.07 -16.46
N ARG A 659 -7.56 22.00 -17.43
CA ARG A 659 -6.49 21.00 -17.43
C ARG A 659 -5.39 21.40 -16.44
N SER A 660 -4.79 20.39 -15.82
CA SER A 660 -3.81 20.54 -14.76
C SER A 660 -2.80 19.39 -14.75
N PRO A 661 -1.63 19.53 -14.09
CA PRO A 661 -0.62 18.48 -14.03
C PRO A 661 -1.18 17.14 -13.54
N HIS A 662 -2.16 17.18 -12.64
CA HIS A 662 -2.94 16.02 -12.23
C HIS A 662 -4.41 16.40 -11.96
N LYS A 663 -5.31 15.41 -11.88
CA LYS A 663 -6.72 15.59 -11.50
C LYS A 663 -6.87 16.28 -10.15
N ILE A 664 -7.81 17.23 -10.05
CA ILE A 664 -8.12 18.00 -8.83
C ILE A 664 -9.59 17.81 -8.44
N LYS A 665 -9.87 17.90 -7.14
CA LYS A 665 -11.23 17.79 -6.56
C LYS A 665 -11.42 18.88 -5.55
N PHE A 666 -12.64 19.39 -5.45
CA PHE A 666 -13.00 20.41 -4.49
C PHE A 666 -14.06 19.87 -3.51
N GLY A 667 -14.17 20.51 -2.35
CA GLY A 667 -15.28 20.30 -1.44
C GLY A 667 -15.73 21.61 -0.81
N VAL A 668 -17.05 21.82 -0.74
CA VAL A 668 -17.65 23.02 -0.15
C VAL A 668 -18.65 22.61 0.92
N SER A 669 -18.33 22.94 2.17
CA SER A 669 -19.18 22.64 3.32
C SER A 669 -19.82 23.91 3.87
N GLY A 670 -21.14 23.89 4.03
CA GLY A 670 -21.91 25.00 4.58
C GLY A 670 -21.73 25.22 6.08
N CYS A 671 -20.94 24.39 6.78
CA CYS A 671 -20.54 24.62 8.18
C CYS A 671 -19.36 23.71 8.57
N ALA A 672 -18.86 23.90 9.80
CA ALA A 672 -17.74 23.15 10.37
C ALA A 672 -17.97 21.63 10.55
N ARG A 673 -19.21 21.13 10.36
CA ARG A 673 -19.50 19.67 10.34
C ARG A 673 -18.98 18.97 9.08
N GLU A 674 -18.63 19.75 8.06
CA GLU A 674 -17.71 19.26 7.03
C GLU A 674 -18.24 18.10 6.17
N CYS A 675 -19.56 17.99 5.96
CA CYS A 675 -20.15 16.85 5.25
C CYS A 675 -19.65 16.67 3.79
N ALA A 676 -19.02 17.70 3.21
CA ALA A 676 -18.43 17.62 1.87
C ALA A 676 -16.99 17.06 1.85
N GLU A 677 -16.39 16.74 2.99
CA GLU A 677 -14.99 16.28 3.09
C GLU A 677 -14.00 17.24 2.41
N ALA A 678 -14.32 18.55 2.37
CA ALA A 678 -13.51 19.65 1.88
C ALA A 678 -12.04 19.58 2.31
N ARG A 679 -11.72 19.21 3.56
CA ARG A 679 -10.33 19.05 4.01
C ARG A 679 -9.61 17.83 3.42
N GLY A 680 -10.33 16.89 2.82
CA GLY A 680 -9.76 15.76 2.07
C GLY A 680 -9.55 16.04 0.57
N LYS A 681 -9.79 17.28 0.11
CA LYS A 681 -9.76 17.67 -1.31
C LYS A 681 -8.60 18.61 -1.61
N ASP A 682 -8.28 18.77 -2.90
CA ASP A 682 -7.21 19.66 -3.37
C ASP A 682 -7.51 21.12 -3.00
N VAL A 683 -8.80 21.50 -3.05
CA VAL A 683 -9.34 22.78 -2.54
C VAL A 683 -10.54 22.50 -1.64
N GLY A 684 -10.49 22.97 -0.40
CA GLY A 684 -11.56 22.86 0.57
C GLY A 684 -12.11 24.22 0.97
N VAL A 685 -13.42 24.37 0.96
CA VAL A 685 -14.12 25.60 1.36
C VAL A 685 -15.08 25.26 2.48
N ILE A 686 -14.95 25.93 3.63
CA ILE A 686 -15.81 25.69 4.80
C ILE A 686 -16.39 27.01 5.28
N ALA A 687 -17.73 27.09 5.35
CA ALA A 687 -18.42 28.27 5.82
C ALA A 687 -18.19 28.51 7.32
N THR A 688 -18.09 29.78 7.67
CA THR A 688 -18.09 30.30 9.03
C THR A 688 -19.10 31.46 9.13
N GLU A 689 -19.34 31.95 10.34
CA GLU A 689 -20.18 33.14 10.55
C GLU A 689 -19.57 34.41 9.95
N ASN A 690 -18.25 34.42 9.70
CA ASN A 690 -17.50 35.58 9.23
C ASN A 690 -17.04 35.45 7.77
N GLY A 691 -17.68 34.59 6.96
CA GLY A 691 -17.25 34.28 5.60
C GLY A 691 -16.67 32.87 5.46
N TRP A 692 -15.78 32.65 4.50
CA TRP A 692 -15.25 31.33 4.14
C TRP A 692 -13.84 31.09 4.67
N ASN A 693 -13.58 29.85 5.10
CA ASN A 693 -12.23 29.34 5.28
C ASN A 693 -11.82 28.54 4.05
N LEU A 694 -10.70 28.93 3.44
CA LEU A 694 -10.07 28.27 2.31
C LEU A 694 -8.93 27.37 2.77
N TYR A 695 -9.03 26.08 2.45
CA TYR A 695 -8.03 25.05 2.69
C TYR A 695 -7.46 24.56 1.35
N VAL A 696 -6.16 24.27 1.30
CA VAL A 696 -5.47 23.82 0.08
C VAL A 696 -4.49 22.68 0.34
N GLY A 697 -4.13 21.93 -0.71
CA GLY A 697 -3.09 20.90 -0.63
C GLY A 697 -3.54 19.60 0.02
N GLY A 698 -4.84 19.31 0.04
CA GLY A 698 -5.35 18.00 0.46
C GLY A 698 -5.41 17.00 -0.69
N ASN A 699 -5.43 15.70 -0.38
CA ASN A 699 -5.68 14.67 -1.37
C ASN A 699 -6.27 13.39 -0.77
N GLY A 700 -7.08 12.69 -1.58
CA GLY A 700 -7.37 11.26 -1.39
C GLY A 700 -6.45 10.39 -2.24
N GLY A 701 -6.10 9.20 -1.75
CA GLY A 701 -5.27 8.20 -2.45
C GLY A 701 -4.48 7.28 -1.50
N GLN A 702 -3.38 6.70 -2.00
CA GLN A 702 -2.46 5.82 -1.27
C GLN A 702 -1.82 6.47 -0.04
N SER A 703 -1.60 7.79 -0.10
CA SER A 703 -1.09 8.61 1.00
C SER A 703 -2.00 9.82 1.19
N PRO A 704 -3.12 9.67 1.92
CA PRO A 704 -4.07 10.76 2.11
C PRO A 704 -3.44 11.89 2.92
N LYS A 705 -3.76 13.13 2.54
CA LYS A 705 -3.31 14.36 3.21
C LYS A 705 -4.49 15.28 3.45
N HIS A 706 -4.57 15.85 4.64
CA HIS A 706 -5.53 16.92 4.92
C HIS A 706 -5.03 18.24 4.32
N ALA A 707 -5.95 18.96 3.69
CA ALA A 707 -5.75 20.33 3.23
C ALA A 707 -5.51 21.24 4.43
N GLN A 708 -4.59 22.19 4.26
CA GLN A 708 -4.16 23.13 5.29
C GLN A 708 -4.81 24.49 5.07
N LEU A 709 -5.10 25.21 6.15
CA LEU A 709 -5.78 26.51 6.08
C LEU A 709 -4.86 27.54 5.39
N LEU A 710 -5.31 28.08 4.27
CA LEU A 710 -4.61 29.15 3.55
C LEU A 710 -5.03 30.53 4.06
N ALA A 711 -6.34 30.77 4.13
CA ALA A 711 -6.93 32.02 4.61
C ALA A 711 -8.35 31.78 5.15
N GLY A 712 -8.81 32.66 6.04
CA GLY A 712 -10.13 32.56 6.69
C GLY A 712 -10.86 33.89 6.74
N GLY A 713 -12.19 33.83 6.92
CA GLY A 713 -13.06 35.00 6.94
C GLY A 713 -13.19 35.70 5.57
N LEU A 714 -13.10 34.93 4.49
CA LEU A 714 -13.13 35.46 3.12
C LEU A 714 -14.56 35.74 2.66
N ASP A 715 -14.77 36.85 1.95
CA ASP A 715 -15.95 37.03 1.10
C ASP A 715 -15.84 36.18 -0.19
N ASP A 716 -16.94 36.08 -0.92
CA ASP A 716 -17.05 35.24 -2.13
C ASP A 716 -16.03 35.66 -3.22
N GLU A 717 -15.85 36.97 -3.42
CA GLU A 717 -14.94 37.51 -4.44
C GLU A 717 -13.48 37.17 -4.11
N THR A 718 -13.07 37.41 -2.86
CA THR A 718 -11.71 37.14 -2.39
C THR A 718 -11.42 35.64 -2.38
N LEU A 719 -12.39 34.82 -1.97
CA LEU A 719 -12.30 33.37 -2.03
C LEU A 719 -11.99 32.89 -3.45
N VAL A 720 -12.77 33.35 -4.44
CA VAL A 720 -12.60 32.97 -5.85
C VAL A 720 -11.23 33.42 -6.36
N ARG A 721 -10.81 34.66 -6.08
CA ARG A 721 -9.50 35.18 -6.48
C ARG A 721 -8.34 34.35 -5.93
N TYR A 722 -8.41 33.94 -4.66
CA TYR A 722 -7.36 33.11 -4.07
C TYR A 722 -7.33 31.70 -4.66
N ILE A 723 -8.48 31.12 -4.99
CA ILE A 723 -8.54 29.84 -5.70
C ILE A 723 -7.97 29.97 -7.13
N ASP A 724 -8.32 31.03 -7.86
CA ASP A 724 -7.77 31.31 -9.20
C ASP A 724 -6.23 31.34 -9.17
N ARG A 725 -5.67 32.12 -8.24
CA ARG A 725 -4.22 32.26 -8.05
C ARG A 725 -3.58 30.93 -7.66
N TYR A 726 -4.15 30.22 -6.70
CA TYR A 726 -3.66 28.92 -6.25
C TYR A 726 -3.58 27.91 -7.40
N LEU A 727 -4.67 27.75 -8.15
CA LEU A 727 -4.73 26.80 -9.26
C LEU A 727 -3.77 27.18 -10.39
N MET A 728 -3.72 28.45 -10.78
CA MET A 728 -2.83 28.89 -11.86
C MET A 728 -1.36 28.79 -11.45
N PHE A 729 -1.04 29.07 -10.19
CA PHE A 729 0.32 28.90 -9.68
C PHE A 729 0.73 27.42 -9.66
N TYR A 730 -0.16 26.52 -9.21
CA TYR A 730 0.02 25.07 -9.28
C TYR A 730 0.24 24.59 -10.72
N ILE A 731 -0.61 25.02 -11.66
CA ILE A 731 -0.54 24.62 -13.07
C ILE A 731 0.80 25.03 -13.71
N ARG A 732 1.31 26.22 -13.36
CA ARG A 732 2.58 26.76 -13.85
C ARG A 732 3.79 26.01 -13.28
N THR A 733 3.79 25.73 -11.97
CA THR A 733 5.01 25.36 -11.24
C THR A 733 5.14 23.87 -10.92
N ALA A 734 4.03 23.13 -10.84
CA ALA A 734 4.08 21.73 -10.45
C ALA A 734 4.71 20.84 -11.53
N ASP A 735 5.31 19.75 -11.09
CA ASP A 735 5.94 18.75 -11.94
C ASP A 735 4.90 17.81 -12.58
N ARG A 736 5.34 16.99 -13.54
CA ARG A 736 4.52 16.01 -14.27
C ARG A 736 3.79 15.08 -13.31
N LEU A 737 2.47 14.99 -13.46
CA LEU A 737 1.59 14.11 -12.66
C LEU A 737 1.70 14.35 -11.14
N GLN A 738 2.25 15.48 -10.70
CA GLN A 738 2.37 15.82 -9.29
C GLN A 738 1.01 16.26 -8.74
N ARG A 739 0.57 15.66 -7.64
CA ARG A 739 -0.63 16.09 -6.90
C ARG A 739 -0.36 17.41 -6.15
N THR A 740 -1.41 18.13 -5.80
CA THR A 740 -1.31 19.38 -5.04
C THR A 740 -0.59 19.23 -3.70
N ALA A 741 -0.90 18.20 -2.90
CA ALA A 741 -0.24 17.95 -1.61
C ALA A 741 1.30 17.84 -1.70
N PRO A 742 1.89 16.89 -2.48
CA PRO A 742 3.34 16.81 -2.63
C PRO A 742 3.94 18.00 -3.39
N TRP A 743 3.14 18.78 -4.12
CA TRP A 743 3.59 20.04 -4.71
C TRP A 743 3.78 21.11 -3.64
N VAL A 744 2.80 21.31 -2.74
CA VAL A 744 2.96 22.23 -1.59
C VAL A 744 4.15 21.83 -0.73
N ASP A 745 4.33 20.53 -0.47
CA ASP A 745 5.48 20.02 0.31
C ASP A 745 6.83 20.28 -0.39
N SER A 746 6.84 20.45 -1.72
CA SER A 746 8.06 20.70 -2.50
C SER A 746 8.43 22.17 -2.65
N LEU A 747 7.54 23.10 -2.28
CA LEU A 747 7.84 24.53 -2.31
C LEU A 747 8.80 24.88 -1.17
N GLU A 748 9.82 25.67 -1.46
CA GLU A 748 10.68 26.26 -0.42
C GLU A 748 9.83 27.18 0.46
N GLY A 749 9.77 26.92 1.77
CA GLY A 749 8.85 27.58 2.70
C GLY A 749 7.41 27.05 2.68
N GLY A 750 7.12 26.01 1.91
CA GLY A 750 5.86 25.25 1.94
C GLY A 750 4.59 26.11 1.82
N LEU A 751 3.68 25.93 2.78
CA LEU A 751 2.41 26.66 2.83
C LEU A 751 2.60 28.16 3.06
N ASP A 752 3.62 28.57 3.83
CA ASP A 752 3.87 29.99 4.12
C ASP A 752 4.30 30.73 2.86
N HIS A 753 5.17 30.12 2.05
CA HIS A 753 5.53 30.67 0.74
C HIS A 753 4.31 30.74 -0.18
N LEU A 754 3.50 29.67 -0.24
CA LEU A 754 2.27 29.67 -1.03
C LEU A 754 1.31 30.79 -0.60
N LYS A 755 1.18 31.03 0.70
CA LYS A 755 0.35 32.10 1.26
C LYS A 755 0.88 33.48 0.87
N ALA A 756 2.19 33.70 0.94
CA ALA A 756 2.81 34.94 0.50
C ALA A 756 2.54 35.22 -0.99
N VAL A 757 2.63 34.19 -1.85
CA VAL A 757 2.34 34.34 -3.29
C VAL A 757 0.86 34.56 -3.56
N VAL A 758 -0.02 33.74 -2.97
CA VAL A 758 -1.46 33.73 -3.29
C VAL A 758 -2.19 34.87 -2.61
N CYS A 759 -1.94 35.12 -1.33
CA CYS A 759 -2.70 36.09 -0.53
C CYS A 759 -2.05 37.49 -0.55
N GLU A 760 -0.72 37.56 -0.49
CA GLU A 760 0.04 38.80 -0.32
C GLU A 760 0.67 39.32 -1.62
N ASP A 761 0.55 38.54 -2.71
CA ASP A 761 1.14 38.85 -4.02
C ASP A 761 2.64 39.17 -3.95
N SER A 762 3.40 38.39 -3.17
CA SER A 762 4.82 38.63 -2.93
C SER A 762 5.69 38.62 -4.18
N LEU A 763 5.22 38.01 -5.28
CA LEU A 763 5.88 37.96 -6.58
C LEU A 763 5.36 39.01 -7.58
N GLY A 764 4.27 39.72 -7.27
CA GLY A 764 3.64 40.70 -8.16
C GLY A 764 2.98 40.10 -9.41
N ILE A 765 2.53 38.83 -9.35
CA ILE A 765 1.97 38.08 -10.48
C ILE A 765 0.48 37.75 -10.31
N ALA A 766 -0.17 38.19 -9.23
CA ALA A 766 -1.57 37.86 -8.96
C ALA A 766 -2.50 38.26 -10.12
N ALA A 767 -2.33 39.45 -10.69
CA ALA A 767 -3.13 39.91 -11.82
C ALA A 767 -2.97 39.00 -13.06
N ASP A 768 -1.75 38.50 -13.32
CA ASP A 768 -1.47 37.60 -14.44
C ASP A 768 -2.04 36.19 -14.22
N LEU A 769 -2.09 35.74 -12.96
CA LEU A 769 -2.73 34.48 -12.58
C LEU A 769 -4.26 34.58 -12.76
N GLU A 770 -4.87 35.66 -12.25
CA GLU A 770 -6.30 35.94 -12.39
C GLU A 770 -6.71 36.10 -13.85
N ALA A 771 -5.93 36.81 -14.67
CA ALA A 771 -6.18 36.98 -16.10
C ALA A 771 -6.10 35.65 -16.88
N ALA A 772 -5.15 34.78 -16.53
CA ALA A 772 -5.04 33.45 -17.12
C ALA A 772 -6.28 32.58 -16.81
N MET A 773 -6.76 32.63 -15.57
CA MET A 773 -8.01 31.94 -15.20
C MET A 773 -9.23 32.55 -15.91
N ALA A 774 -9.33 33.87 -15.98
CA ALA A 774 -10.41 34.54 -16.69
C ALA A 774 -10.48 34.14 -18.16
N LYS A 775 -9.32 34.00 -18.84
CA LYS A 775 -9.24 33.49 -20.22
C LYS A 775 -9.83 32.08 -20.32
N HIS A 776 -9.48 31.18 -19.40
CA HIS A 776 -10.05 29.82 -19.34
C HIS A 776 -11.57 29.85 -19.17
N VAL A 777 -12.08 30.60 -18.19
CA VAL A 777 -13.51 30.71 -17.87
C VAL A 777 -14.31 31.21 -19.08
N LEU A 778 -13.82 32.26 -19.75
CA LEU A 778 -14.47 32.84 -20.93
C LEU A 778 -14.38 31.94 -22.16
N GLY A 779 -13.32 31.12 -22.25
CA GLY A 779 -13.03 30.27 -23.41
C GLY A 779 -13.60 28.85 -23.34
N TYR A 780 -14.16 28.42 -22.20
CA TYR A 780 -14.63 27.04 -22.02
C TYR A 780 -15.67 26.63 -23.07
N LYS A 781 -15.50 25.42 -23.60
CA LYS A 781 -16.45 24.71 -24.44
C LYS A 781 -16.51 23.25 -23.98
N ASP A 782 -17.71 22.67 -24.01
CA ASP A 782 -17.86 21.24 -23.70
C ASP A 782 -17.18 20.38 -24.79
N GLU A 783 -16.33 19.45 -24.35
CA GLU A 783 -15.52 18.63 -25.25
C GLU A 783 -16.39 17.65 -26.05
N TRP A 784 -17.47 17.12 -25.47
CA TRP A 784 -18.33 16.17 -26.17
C TRP A 784 -19.27 16.87 -27.14
N ALA A 785 -19.84 18.02 -26.78
CA ALA A 785 -20.55 18.88 -27.73
C ALA A 785 -19.65 19.25 -28.92
N GLY A 786 -18.39 19.61 -28.66
CA GLY A 786 -17.40 19.93 -29.71
C GLY A 786 -16.96 18.74 -30.57
N VAL A 787 -17.14 17.50 -30.12
CA VAL A 787 -17.00 16.29 -30.93
C VAL A 787 -18.24 16.06 -31.78
N LEU A 788 -19.43 16.19 -31.21
CA LEU A 788 -20.71 15.94 -31.90
C LEU A 788 -20.96 16.93 -33.05
N GLU A 789 -20.43 18.15 -32.94
CA GLU A 789 -20.54 19.20 -33.97
C GLU A 789 -19.49 19.08 -35.09
N ASP A 790 -18.48 18.23 -34.93
CA ASP A 790 -17.33 18.11 -35.84
C ASP A 790 -17.20 16.70 -36.43
N PRO A 791 -17.58 16.50 -37.71
CA PRO A 791 -17.51 15.20 -38.37
C PRO A 791 -16.13 14.55 -38.36
N GLU A 792 -15.05 15.35 -38.40
CA GLU A 792 -13.68 14.81 -38.37
C GLU A 792 -13.36 14.21 -37.00
N LYS A 793 -13.72 14.91 -35.92
CA LYS A 793 -13.54 14.37 -34.55
C LYS A 793 -14.43 13.16 -34.31
N LEU A 794 -15.68 13.22 -34.77
CA LEU A 794 -16.66 12.15 -34.62
C LEU A 794 -16.20 10.83 -35.26
N SER A 795 -15.53 10.90 -36.41
CA SER A 795 -15.04 9.72 -37.14
C SER A 795 -14.03 8.85 -36.37
N ARG A 796 -13.48 9.36 -35.26
CA ARG A 796 -12.47 8.68 -34.43
C ARG A 796 -13.07 7.66 -33.46
N PHE A 797 -14.36 7.74 -33.20
CA PHE A 797 -15.05 6.92 -32.21
C PHE A 797 -15.62 5.67 -32.86
N VAL A 798 -14.74 4.78 -33.32
CA VAL A 798 -15.06 3.51 -33.98
C VAL A 798 -14.15 2.41 -33.46
N SER A 799 -14.62 1.16 -33.41
CA SER A 799 -13.79 0.03 -32.97
C SER A 799 -12.73 -0.32 -34.02
N PHE A 800 -13.10 -0.30 -35.30
CA PHE A 800 -12.20 -0.58 -36.41
C PHE A 800 -12.34 0.47 -37.51
N VAL A 801 -11.23 1.13 -37.88
CA VAL A 801 -11.21 2.12 -38.97
C VAL A 801 -11.72 1.52 -40.30
N ASN A 802 -11.41 0.24 -40.54
CA ASN A 802 -11.75 -0.45 -41.78
C ASN A 802 -13.17 -1.06 -41.75
N ALA A 803 -13.80 -1.12 -40.58
CA ALA A 803 -15.14 -1.65 -40.38
C ALA A 803 -15.86 -0.84 -39.27
N PRO A 804 -16.23 0.42 -39.54
CA PRO A 804 -16.73 1.36 -38.52
C PRO A 804 -18.00 0.91 -37.79
N GLU A 805 -18.80 0.06 -38.43
CA GLU A 805 -20.07 -0.46 -37.90
C GLU A 805 -19.88 -1.76 -37.09
N GLU A 806 -18.72 -2.41 -37.17
CA GLU A 806 -18.45 -3.66 -36.47
C GLU A 806 -18.03 -3.37 -35.02
N ALA A 807 -18.67 -4.05 -34.08
CA ALA A 807 -18.27 -4.02 -32.68
C ALA A 807 -17.06 -4.92 -32.44
N ASP A 808 -16.20 -4.55 -31.48
CA ASP A 808 -15.10 -5.42 -31.05
C ASP A 808 -15.64 -6.72 -30.42
N PRO A 809 -15.45 -7.89 -31.06
CA PRO A 809 -15.97 -9.16 -30.56
C PRO A 809 -15.25 -9.66 -29.30
N THR A 810 -14.13 -9.04 -28.92
CA THR A 810 -13.37 -9.39 -27.71
C THR A 810 -13.98 -8.78 -26.45
N VAL A 811 -14.86 -7.78 -26.59
CA VAL A 811 -15.55 -7.13 -25.47
C VAL A 811 -16.72 -7.99 -25.01
N SER A 812 -16.61 -8.55 -23.81
CA SER A 812 -17.69 -9.36 -23.21
C SER A 812 -17.90 -9.05 -21.72
N PHE A 813 -19.09 -9.40 -21.24
CA PHE A 813 -19.54 -9.22 -19.86
C PHE A 813 -20.17 -10.51 -19.33
N ASP A 814 -19.92 -10.79 -18.06
CA ASP A 814 -20.62 -11.81 -17.29
C ASP A 814 -21.84 -11.14 -16.62
N ASP A 815 -23.02 -11.58 -17.04
CA ASP A 815 -24.32 -11.12 -16.56
C ASP A 815 -25.03 -12.21 -15.72
N THR A 816 -24.32 -13.25 -15.27
CA THR A 816 -24.91 -14.35 -14.48
C THR A 816 -25.24 -13.95 -13.03
N GLY A 817 -24.63 -12.87 -12.53
CA GLY A 817 -24.89 -12.30 -11.20
C GLY A 817 -25.77 -11.04 -11.22
N VAL A 818 -26.04 -10.48 -10.04
CA VAL A 818 -26.78 -9.21 -9.87
C VAL A 818 -26.02 -8.00 -10.46
N ARG A 819 -24.71 -8.14 -10.65
CA ARG A 819 -23.82 -7.11 -11.18
C ARG A 819 -23.24 -7.57 -12.51
N LYS A 820 -23.33 -6.69 -13.51
CA LYS A 820 -22.61 -6.81 -14.77
C LYS A 820 -21.09 -6.68 -14.53
N VAL A 821 -20.33 -7.72 -14.86
CA VAL A 821 -18.87 -7.78 -14.63
C VAL A 821 -18.14 -7.90 -15.96
N PRO A 822 -17.11 -7.07 -16.24
CA PRO A 822 -16.32 -7.21 -17.46
C PRO A 822 -15.52 -8.52 -17.45
N VAL A 823 -15.62 -9.31 -18.52
CA VAL A 823 -14.78 -10.49 -18.72
C VAL A 823 -13.41 -10.02 -19.17
N LEU A 824 -12.36 -10.44 -18.47
CA LEU A 824 -10.99 -10.07 -18.84
C LEU A 824 -10.57 -10.88 -20.06
N MET A 825 -9.96 -10.21 -21.04
CA MET A 825 -9.26 -10.93 -22.10
C MET A 825 -8.16 -11.77 -21.44
N GLY A 826 -8.21 -13.09 -21.63
CA GLY A 826 -7.09 -13.95 -21.27
C GLY A 826 -5.84 -13.49 -22.04
N MET A 827 -4.65 -13.79 -21.50
CA MET A 827 -3.43 -13.69 -22.31
C MET A 827 -3.63 -14.52 -23.58
N PRO A 828 -3.25 -14.00 -24.77
CA PRO A 828 -3.28 -14.79 -25.99
C PRO A 828 -2.51 -16.08 -25.72
N LYS A 829 -3.23 -17.22 -25.74
CA LYS A 829 -2.56 -18.51 -25.71
C LYS A 829 -1.79 -18.61 -27.02
N PHE A 830 -0.46 -18.51 -26.97
CA PHE A 830 0.36 -18.90 -28.10
C PHE A 830 0.00 -20.35 -28.40
N ALA A 831 -0.55 -20.60 -29.59
CA ALA A 831 -0.70 -21.96 -30.07
C ALA A 831 0.70 -22.56 -30.07
N ALA A 832 0.91 -23.62 -29.28
CA ALA A 832 2.14 -24.39 -29.34
C ALA A 832 2.38 -24.73 -30.82
N SER A 833 3.51 -24.29 -31.37
CA SER A 833 3.90 -24.65 -32.71
C SER A 833 3.95 -26.17 -32.77
N THR A 834 2.99 -26.79 -33.44
CA THR A 834 3.07 -28.18 -33.84
C THR A 834 4.22 -28.28 -34.83
N SER A 835 5.35 -28.80 -34.37
CA SER A 835 6.42 -29.28 -35.25
C SER A 835 5.91 -30.50 -36.00
N GLU A 836 5.56 -30.30 -37.27
CA GLU A 836 5.81 -31.31 -38.31
C GLU A 836 7.21 -31.13 -38.88
#